data_AF-G2DZS1-F1
#
_entry.id   AF-G2DZS1-F1
#
_cell.length_a   1.000
_cell.length_b   1.000
_cell.length_c   1.000
_cell.angle_alpha   90.00
_cell.angle_beta   90.00
_cell.angle_gamma   90.00
#
_symmetry.space_group_name_H-M   'P 1'
#
loop_
_entity.id
_entity.type
_entity.pdbx_description
1 polymer ?
#
loop_
_entity_poly.entity_id
_entity_poly.type
_entity_poly.pdbx_seq_one_letter_code
_entity_poly.pdbx_strand_id
1 'polypeptide(L)'
;MLEDAESKWLLDWLQRSSDSGECGTSNPRYALSPGQRVLDHRVFIRVSRLVLVLLFFWLPLSLTAWSTWARAGGPSIDETVVLTAAEQGFLRTHPTIRLGTDEEWEPYVMAAPDGEVRGYDADILARVNALTGANFQLVLGRWSEMLEAAKARRIDGLSTSAVDDERRGFLRFSTPYISLRKMLLVANGNPAGIHSVRDLVGKTLAVQRGVLADETRAREVEGVELMFVDSVEDCLRAVVVGEADATFGNSETLLLANQLGMSYLEMAPDTDRSLDLVFSVRSDWPQAVSILDKGLAAIPERERRLIQRRWFHGIQGVAELGGTYAPLTPEERRYLRAKGSLSLCVDPQWMPYESLNEAGEYRGIIADIHRAIAMRLGVDLTVMSTRSWADSLRAAQDRRCDLVSAAVAIPERSSFLSFTQPFLDVPLVLATRQEQPFIDSVLDVPGETVAVIRRHALQDIFRRRYPDIHLIEVDNPLAGLEAVRQGDAFGFVDTSVSIGYAIRKNQLIEVKIAGKLDERYPLTIGVRGDDPLLLSIYDKALASLPEEEIDQALSRWASVETVKELDRPLLFKIFGAIGVIGLLLFYRDRVISGYNRRLQEANRQLQILSTTDQLTGVANRRKFAEVVANEVARTDRYEVPLSLIIADIDHFKAINDSQGHDSGDQVLVRLARLFADTSRPTDLVVRWGGEEFLILCPQTALESAKHLAELLKQRVSDKDFGMGQPVTSSFGVAEYKASERVNALIARADRALYRAKAEGRNRVCTEPWRDDPAESVSED
;
A
#
# COMPACT_ATOMS: atom_id res chain seq x y z
N MET A 1 -15.18 -8.27 29.58
CA MET A 1 -15.16 -6.83 29.93
C MET A 1 -14.46 -6.01 28.84
N LEU A 2 -14.69 -6.32 27.55
CA LEU A 2 -14.19 -5.61 26.37
C LEU A 2 -15.12 -5.91 25.16
N GLU A 3 -16.45 -5.92 25.37
CA GLU A 3 -17.46 -6.04 24.29
C GLU A 3 -18.57 -4.98 24.38
N ASP A 4 -18.56 -4.12 25.42
CA ASP A 4 -19.64 -3.15 25.70
C ASP A 4 -19.28 -1.68 25.35
N ALA A 5 -18.11 -1.43 24.76
CA ALA A 5 -17.62 -0.07 24.51
C ALA A 5 -17.90 0.47 23.09
N GLU A 6 -18.14 -0.38 22.10
CA GLU A 6 -18.29 0.06 20.69
C GLU A 6 -19.74 0.38 20.28
N SER A 7 -20.74 -0.06 21.04
CA SER A 7 -22.17 0.16 20.76
C SER A 7 -22.69 1.51 21.25
N LYS A 8 -21.95 2.20 22.13
CA LYS A 8 -22.43 3.43 22.80
C LYS A 8 -22.17 4.72 22.01
N TRP A 9 -21.15 4.76 21.16
CA TRP A 9 -20.81 5.94 20.35
C TRP A 9 -21.74 6.14 19.15
N LEU A 10 -22.18 5.05 18.51
CA LEU A 10 -23.03 5.12 17.32
C LEU A 10 -24.46 5.63 17.63
N LEU A 11 -24.95 5.34 18.85
CA LEU A 11 -26.23 5.84 19.35
C LEU A 11 -26.14 7.32 19.76
N ASP A 12 -25.03 7.75 20.36
CA ASP A 12 -24.80 9.15 20.75
C ASP A 12 -24.65 10.10 19.53
N TRP A 13 -24.17 9.58 18.39
CA TRP A 13 -24.08 10.35 17.15
C TRP A 13 -25.43 10.55 16.47
N LEU A 14 -26.28 9.51 16.44
CA LEU A 14 -27.63 9.59 15.85
C LEU A 14 -28.59 10.48 16.66
N GLN A 15 -28.32 10.66 17.96
CA GLN A 15 -29.14 11.47 18.85
C GLN A 15 -28.77 12.96 18.86
N ARG A 16 -27.58 13.33 18.35
CA ARG A 16 -27.15 14.75 18.22
C ARG A 16 -27.54 15.40 16.88
N SER A 17 -28.03 14.64 15.92
CA SER A 17 -28.50 15.17 14.62
C SER A 17 -30.00 15.48 14.57
N SER A 18 -30.76 15.29 15.65
CA SER A 18 -32.20 15.62 15.71
C SER A 18 -32.54 16.95 16.40
N ASP A 19 -31.56 17.60 17.06
CA ASP A 19 -31.78 18.85 17.80
C ASP A 19 -31.12 20.04 17.06
N SER A 20 -31.70 20.43 15.93
CA SER A 20 -31.54 21.80 15.41
C SER A 20 -32.69 22.15 14.45
N GLY A 21 -33.87 22.39 15.01
CA GLY A 21 -34.90 23.20 14.36
C GLY A 21 -34.85 24.61 14.91
N GLU A 22 -34.64 25.62 14.04
CA GLU A 22 -35.57 26.73 13.79
C GLU A 22 -34.92 27.96 13.10
N CYS A 23 -35.78 28.68 12.36
CA CYS A 23 -35.62 29.95 11.64
C CYS A 23 -34.73 29.93 10.37
N GLY A 24 -35.18 30.21 9.14
CA GLY A 24 -36.37 30.91 8.64
C GLY A 24 -35.95 32.15 7.85
N THR A 25 -36.10 32.13 6.51
CA THR A 25 -36.45 33.29 5.64
C THR A 25 -36.54 32.91 4.15
N SER A 26 -37.74 33.10 3.59
CA SER A 26 -38.11 33.52 2.22
C SER A 26 -37.07 33.58 1.07
N ASN A 27 -37.32 32.91 -0.07
CA ASN A 27 -38.00 33.49 -1.25
C ASN A 27 -38.13 32.43 -2.39
N PRO A 28 -39.20 32.44 -3.23
CA PRO A 28 -39.49 31.41 -4.21
C PRO A 28 -39.04 31.78 -5.61
N ARG A 29 -38.57 30.80 -6.41
CA ARG A 29 -38.63 30.85 -7.88
C ARG A 29 -38.39 29.44 -8.45
N TYR A 30 -39.20 29.12 -9.47
CA TYR A 30 -39.24 27.89 -10.27
C TYR A 30 -40.11 26.75 -9.74
N ALA A 31 -41.42 26.93 -9.93
CA ALA A 31 -42.33 25.82 -10.22
C ALA A 31 -42.06 25.31 -11.65
N LEU A 32 -41.79 24.01 -11.79
CA LEU A 32 -41.91 23.27 -13.05
C LEU A 32 -42.58 21.91 -12.77
N SER A 33 -43.39 21.49 -13.75
CA SER A 33 -44.46 20.50 -13.72
C SER A 33 -44.05 19.03 -13.51
N PRO A 34 -44.96 18.16 -13.00
CA PRO A 34 -44.73 16.73 -12.90
C PRO A 34 -45.05 16.04 -14.23
N GLY A 35 -44.02 15.75 -15.01
CA GLY A 35 -44.20 14.99 -16.25
C GLY A 35 -42.89 14.78 -16.98
N GLN A 36 -42.08 13.81 -16.52
CA GLN A 36 -41.23 12.93 -17.35
C GLN A 36 -40.19 12.23 -16.48
N ARG A 37 -40.25 10.89 -16.44
CA ARG A 37 -39.13 9.96 -16.74
C ARG A 37 -39.54 8.54 -16.31
N VAL A 38 -40.22 7.85 -17.22
CA VAL A 38 -40.14 6.39 -17.30
C VAL A 38 -38.80 6.10 -17.96
N LEU A 39 -37.84 5.52 -17.22
CA LEU A 39 -36.60 5.04 -17.82
C LEU A 39 -36.92 3.82 -18.70
N ASP A 40 -36.67 3.98 -19.99
CA ASP A 40 -36.99 3.04 -21.06
C ASP A 40 -36.19 1.73 -20.92
N HIS A 41 -36.93 0.64 -20.74
CA HIS A 41 -36.43 -0.72 -20.54
C HIS A 41 -35.49 -1.21 -21.65
N ARG A 42 -35.52 -0.55 -22.83
CA ARG A 42 -34.67 -0.83 -23.99
C ARG A 42 -33.24 -0.30 -23.87
N VAL A 43 -33.02 0.76 -23.09
CA VAL A 43 -31.66 1.29 -22.83
C VAL A 43 -30.88 0.33 -21.93
N PHE A 44 -31.56 -0.26 -20.95
CA PHE A 44 -30.97 -1.21 -20.00
C PHE A 44 -30.47 -2.50 -20.67
N ILE A 45 -31.20 -3.03 -21.66
CA ILE A 45 -30.77 -4.25 -22.39
C ILE A 45 -29.55 -3.96 -23.29
N ARG A 46 -29.44 -2.75 -23.84
CA ARG A 46 -28.28 -2.36 -24.67
C ARG A 46 -27.02 -2.15 -23.84
N VAL A 47 -27.13 -1.55 -22.65
CA VAL A 47 -25.98 -1.36 -21.75
C VAL A 47 -25.49 -2.70 -21.17
N SER A 48 -26.41 -3.59 -20.76
CA SER A 48 -26.04 -4.91 -20.23
C SER A 48 -25.37 -5.81 -21.28
N ARG A 49 -25.79 -5.74 -22.56
CA ARG A 49 -25.11 -6.44 -23.66
C ARG A 49 -23.74 -5.84 -23.97
N LEU A 50 -23.57 -4.52 -23.88
CA LEU A 50 -22.28 -3.87 -24.09
C LEU A 50 -21.26 -4.26 -23.01
N VAL A 51 -21.68 -4.34 -21.75
CA VAL A 51 -20.82 -4.74 -20.62
C VAL A 51 -20.44 -6.22 -20.70
N LEU A 52 -21.35 -7.10 -21.11
CA LEU A 52 -21.04 -8.52 -21.33
C LEU A 52 -20.09 -8.75 -22.50
N VAL A 53 -20.23 -8.00 -23.60
CA VAL A 53 -19.31 -8.06 -24.75
C VAL A 53 -17.93 -7.51 -24.37
N LEU A 54 -17.86 -6.42 -23.59
CA LEU A 54 -16.60 -5.88 -23.10
C LEU A 54 -15.88 -6.85 -22.15
N LEU A 55 -16.61 -7.57 -21.28
CA LEU A 55 -16.05 -8.59 -20.41
C LEU A 55 -15.56 -9.84 -21.17
N PHE A 56 -16.25 -10.23 -22.25
CA PHE A 56 -15.86 -11.38 -23.08
C PHE A 56 -14.62 -11.08 -23.94
N PHE A 57 -14.39 -9.82 -24.32
CA PHE A 57 -13.19 -9.39 -25.04
C PHE A 57 -12.00 -9.06 -24.12
N TRP A 58 -12.23 -8.70 -22.86
CA TRP A 58 -11.14 -8.35 -21.92
C TRP A 58 -10.46 -9.56 -21.25
N LEU A 59 -11.18 -10.64 -20.97
CA LEU A 59 -10.59 -11.84 -20.35
C LEU A 59 -9.46 -12.49 -21.19
N PRO A 60 -9.57 -12.63 -22.52
CA PRO A 60 -8.48 -13.15 -23.35
C PRO A 60 -7.28 -12.19 -23.45
N LEU A 61 -7.53 -10.87 -23.39
CA LEU A 61 -6.48 -9.83 -23.45
C LEU A 61 -5.67 -9.75 -22.15
N SER A 62 -6.26 -10.05 -21.00
CA SER A 62 -5.50 -10.16 -19.73
C SER A 62 -4.65 -11.43 -19.65
N LEU A 63 -5.07 -12.53 -20.26
CA LEU A 63 -4.33 -13.80 -20.30
C LEU A 63 -3.18 -13.78 -21.32
N THR A 64 -3.32 -13.07 -22.44
CA THR A 64 -2.20 -12.81 -23.35
C THR A 64 -1.23 -11.77 -22.81
N ALA A 65 -1.71 -10.75 -22.08
CA ALA A 65 -0.83 -9.79 -21.40
C ALA A 65 -0.03 -10.42 -20.24
N TRP A 66 -0.60 -11.40 -19.52
CA TRP A 66 0.14 -12.16 -18.51
C TRP A 66 1.19 -13.10 -19.11
N SER A 67 0.92 -13.71 -20.25
CA SER A 67 1.91 -14.59 -20.91
C SER A 67 3.01 -13.81 -21.63
N THR A 68 2.76 -12.58 -22.09
CA THR A 68 3.82 -11.69 -22.60
C THR A 68 4.64 -11.05 -21.48
N TRP A 69 4.04 -10.76 -20.32
CA TRP A 69 4.75 -10.22 -19.15
C TRP A 69 5.53 -11.30 -18.39
N ALA A 70 5.02 -12.54 -18.29
CA ALA A 70 5.77 -13.68 -17.75
C ALA A 70 6.92 -14.14 -18.66
N ARG A 71 6.92 -13.73 -19.95
CA ARG A 71 8.06 -13.86 -20.87
C ARG A 71 8.97 -12.63 -20.91
N ALA A 72 8.55 -11.50 -20.33
CA ALA A 72 9.38 -10.31 -20.14
C ALA A 72 10.18 -10.42 -18.83
N GLY A 73 10.90 -11.52 -18.68
CA GLY A 73 11.90 -11.67 -17.63
C GLY A 73 13.16 -10.90 -18.00
N GLY A 74 13.21 -9.60 -17.73
CA GLY A 74 14.41 -8.76 -17.83
C GLY A 74 15.07 -8.70 -19.23
N PRO A 75 16.03 -7.80 -19.45
CA PRO A 75 16.87 -7.87 -20.64
C PRO A 75 17.81 -9.08 -20.47
N SER A 76 17.50 -10.22 -21.09
CA SER A 76 18.49 -11.27 -21.34
C SER A 76 19.35 -10.83 -22.53
N ILE A 77 20.41 -10.09 -22.26
CA ILE A 77 21.50 -9.88 -23.21
C ILE A 77 22.54 -10.96 -22.92
N ASP A 78 22.32 -12.18 -23.42
CA ASP A 78 23.44 -13.12 -23.63
C ASP A 78 24.10 -12.71 -24.95
N GLU A 79 24.84 -11.60 -24.91
CA GLU A 79 25.81 -11.30 -25.97
C GLU A 79 26.95 -12.30 -25.82
N THR A 80 27.01 -13.27 -26.73
CA THR A 80 28.14 -14.20 -26.81
C THR A 80 29.39 -13.46 -27.23
N VAL A 81 30.52 -13.82 -26.61
CA VAL A 81 31.83 -13.22 -26.91
C VAL A 81 32.25 -13.61 -28.32
N VAL A 82 32.64 -12.62 -29.13
CA VAL A 82 33.17 -12.86 -30.47
C VAL A 82 34.59 -13.43 -30.40
N LEU A 83 34.72 -14.73 -30.68
CA LEU A 83 35.99 -15.42 -30.79
C LEU A 83 36.57 -15.34 -32.21
N THR A 84 37.89 -15.20 -32.30
CA THR A 84 38.65 -15.28 -33.56
C THR A 84 38.63 -16.69 -34.13
N ALA A 85 38.90 -16.82 -35.43
CA ALA A 85 38.98 -18.14 -36.08
C ALA A 85 40.02 -19.07 -35.43
N ALA A 86 41.11 -18.52 -34.90
CA ALA A 86 42.14 -19.27 -34.17
C ALA A 86 41.64 -19.80 -32.82
N GLU A 87 40.90 -18.99 -32.06
CA GLU A 87 40.31 -19.39 -30.77
C GLU A 87 39.20 -20.43 -30.97
N GLN A 88 38.34 -20.25 -31.97
CA GLN A 88 37.32 -21.25 -32.33
C GLN A 88 37.96 -22.57 -32.78
N GLY A 89 39.05 -22.50 -33.55
CA GLY A 89 39.84 -23.67 -33.94
C GLY A 89 40.45 -24.38 -32.74
N PHE A 90 40.95 -23.62 -31.77
CA PHE A 90 41.50 -24.14 -30.52
C PHE A 90 40.44 -24.87 -29.69
N LEU A 91 39.25 -24.29 -29.50
CA LEU A 91 38.16 -24.95 -28.74
C LEU A 91 37.68 -26.25 -29.40
N ARG A 92 37.69 -26.33 -30.74
CA ARG A 92 37.35 -27.58 -31.45
C ARG A 92 38.35 -28.71 -31.20
N THR A 93 39.62 -28.40 -31.00
CA THR A 93 40.68 -29.39 -30.75
C THR A 93 40.92 -29.65 -29.25
N HIS A 94 40.40 -28.78 -28.38
CA HIS A 94 40.50 -28.87 -26.92
C HIS A 94 39.10 -28.79 -26.30
N PRO A 95 38.28 -29.85 -26.41
CA PRO A 95 36.89 -29.84 -25.96
C PRO A 95 36.73 -29.78 -24.44
N THR A 96 37.81 -30.00 -23.69
CA THR A 96 37.87 -29.86 -22.23
C THR A 96 39.22 -29.30 -21.83
N ILE A 97 39.24 -28.30 -20.95
CA ILE A 97 40.45 -27.67 -20.41
C ILE A 97 40.39 -27.76 -18.89
N ARG A 98 41.31 -28.51 -18.28
CA ARG A 98 41.26 -28.82 -16.84
C ARG A 98 42.18 -27.90 -16.03
N LEU A 99 41.61 -27.16 -15.09
CA LEU A 99 42.30 -26.24 -14.20
C LEU A 99 42.35 -26.83 -12.78
N GLY A 100 43.55 -27.06 -12.25
CA GLY A 100 43.72 -27.57 -10.89
C GLY A 100 43.52 -26.49 -9.84
N THR A 101 42.95 -26.84 -8.69
CA THR A 101 42.82 -25.95 -7.53
C THR A 101 42.80 -26.75 -6.24
N ASP A 102 43.00 -26.06 -5.12
CA ASP A 102 42.99 -26.66 -3.79
C ASP A 102 41.58 -27.06 -3.35
N GLU A 103 41.48 -28.08 -2.49
CA GLU A 103 40.20 -28.62 -2.02
C GLU A 103 39.66 -27.91 -0.76
N GLU A 104 40.49 -27.12 -0.07
CA GLU A 104 40.18 -26.52 1.24
C GLU A 104 40.11 -24.97 1.19
N TRP A 105 39.75 -24.38 0.05
CA TRP A 105 39.75 -22.92 -0.13
C TRP A 105 38.36 -22.29 -0.22
N GLU A 106 37.55 -22.47 0.83
CA GLU A 106 36.24 -21.81 0.93
C GLU A 106 36.40 -20.27 1.10
N PRO A 107 35.51 -19.44 0.53
CA PRO A 107 34.35 -19.75 -0.32
C PRO A 107 34.68 -19.75 -1.84
N TYR A 108 35.97 -19.73 -2.21
CA TYR A 108 36.40 -19.71 -3.61
C TYR A 108 36.14 -21.04 -4.32
N VAL A 109 36.47 -22.12 -3.62
CA VAL A 109 36.35 -23.50 -4.08
C VAL A 109 35.96 -24.38 -2.91
N MET A 110 34.96 -25.23 -3.12
CA MET A 110 34.45 -26.17 -2.13
C MET A 110 34.07 -27.47 -2.83
N ALA A 111 34.44 -28.59 -2.23
CA ALA A 111 33.97 -29.90 -2.66
C ALA A 111 32.53 -30.12 -2.17
N ALA A 112 31.58 -30.27 -3.10
CA ALA A 112 30.24 -30.71 -2.73
C ALA A 112 30.23 -32.23 -2.45
N PRO A 113 29.32 -32.74 -1.59
CA PRO A 113 29.26 -34.17 -1.25
C PRO A 113 28.99 -35.11 -2.44
N ASP A 114 28.51 -34.57 -3.55
CA ASP A 114 28.24 -35.25 -4.82
C ASP A 114 29.46 -35.29 -5.76
N GLY A 115 30.58 -34.69 -5.36
CA GLY A 115 31.80 -34.58 -6.16
C GLY A 115 31.83 -33.40 -7.13
N GLU A 116 30.80 -32.54 -7.15
CA GLU A 116 30.84 -31.29 -7.89
C GLU A 116 31.71 -30.24 -7.19
N VAL A 117 32.37 -29.39 -7.98
CA VAL A 117 33.10 -28.23 -7.46
C VAL A 117 32.16 -27.03 -7.42
N ARG A 118 31.99 -26.44 -6.24
CA ARG A 118 31.20 -25.21 -6.03
C ARG A 118 32.09 -24.10 -5.48
N GLY A 119 31.63 -22.86 -5.53
CA GLY A 119 32.36 -21.70 -5.02
C GLY A 119 32.44 -20.56 -6.03
N TYR A 120 33.06 -19.46 -5.61
CA TYR A 120 33.21 -18.26 -6.44
C TYR A 120 33.91 -18.54 -7.78
N ASP A 121 35.00 -19.31 -7.75
CA ASP A 121 35.75 -19.66 -8.96
C ASP A 121 34.93 -20.49 -9.94
N ALA A 122 34.12 -21.43 -9.40
CA ALA A 122 33.26 -22.29 -10.21
C ALA A 122 32.17 -21.46 -10.92
N ASP A 123 31.55 -20.52 -10.23
CA ASP A 123 30.50 -19.64 -10.81
C ASP A 123 31.07 -18.67 -11.85
N ILE A 124 32.24 -18.07 -11.58
CA ILE A 124 32.93 -17.21 -12.56
C ILE A 124 33.31 -18.00 -13.81
N LEU A 125 33.90 -19.18 -13.63
CA LEU A 125 34.32 -20.02 -14.75
C LEU A 125 33.12 -20.57 -15.55
N ALA A 126 32.02 -20.89 -14.88
CA ALA A 126 30.76 -21.25 -15.53
C ALA A 126 30.24 -20.11 -16.41
N ARG A 127 30.34 -18.86 -15.95
CA ARG A 127 29.93 -17.70 -16.76
C ARG A 127 30.86 -17.47 -17.94
N VAL A 128 32.17 -17.61 -17.75
CA VAL A 128 33.15 -17.57 -18.86
C VAL A 128 32.83 -18.63 -19.90
N ASN A 129 32.54 -19.87 -19.50
CA ASN A 129 32.14 -20.95 -20.40
C ASN A 129 30.86 -20.60 -21.18
N ALA A 130 29.83 -20.10 -20.50
CA ALA A 130 28.57 -19.71 -21.14
C ALA A 130 28.75 -18.60 -22.18
N LEU A 131 29.59 -17.61 -21.90
CA LEU A 131 29.82 -16.46 -22.79
C LEU A 131 30.73 -16.79 -23.98
N THR A 132 31.67 -17.72 -23.82
CA THR A 132 32.69 -18.03 -24.84
C THR A 132 32.44 -19.32 -25.60
N GLY A 133 31.59 -20.21 -25.09
CA GLY A 133 31.43 -21.58 -25.60
C GLY A 133 32.61 -22.51 -25.27
N ALA A 134 33.50 -22.10 -24.36
CA ALA A 134 34.57 -22.94 -23.85
C ALA A 134 34.06 -23.95 -22.80
N ASN A 135 34.93 -24.89 -22.42
CA ASN A 135 34.65 -25.89 -21.38
C ASN A 135 35.86 -26.03 -20.45
N PHE A 136 36.10 -24.96 -19.68
CA PHE A 136 37.04 -24.98 -18.57
C PHE A 136 36.41 -25.70 -17.37
N GLN A 137 37.14 -26.65 -16.78
CA GLN A 137 36.66 -27.48 -15.67
C GLN A 137 37.66 -27.44 -14.51
N LEU A 138 37.16 -27.32 -13.28
CA LEU A 138 37.98 -27.36 -12.08
C LEU A 138 38.29 -28.81 -11.67
N VAL A 139 39.52 -29.06 -11.23
CA VAL A 139 39.99 -30.33 -10.69
C VAL A 139 40.54 -30.08 -9.28
N LEU A 140 40.00 -30.78 -8.29
CA LEU A 140 40.41 -30.65 -6.90
C LEU A 140 41.57 -31.57 -6.55
N GLY A 141 42.45 -31.08 -5.68
CA GLY A 141 43.44 -31.86 -4.95
C GLY A 141 44.40 -30.93 -4.22
N ARG A 142 45.32 -31.49 -3.43
CA ARG A 142 46.29 -30.67 -2.68
C ARG A 142 47.05 -29.73 -3.60
N TRP A 143 47.17 -28.44 -3.25
CA TRP A 143 47.79 -27.42 -4.10
C TRP A 143 49.16 -27.83 -4.67
N SER A 144 50.03 -28.43 -3.85
CA SER A 144 51.35 -28.90 -4.29
C SER A 144 51.27 -29.97 -5.39
N GLU A 145 50.28 -30.86 -5.33
CA GLU A 145 50.07 -31.91 -6.32
C GLU A 145 49.49 -31.33 -7.62
N MET A 146 48.56 -30.38 -7.52
CA MET A 146 47.99 -29.67 -8.67
C MET A 146 49.06 -28.86 -9.41
N LEU A 147 49.94 -28.18 -8.68
CA LEU A 147 51.05 -27.44 -9.26
C LEU A 147 52.02 -28.37 -10.03
N GLU A 148 52.41 -29.48 -9.43
CA GLU A 148 53.26 -30.48 -10.10
C GLU A 148 52.55 -31.15 -11.27
N ALA A 149 51.23 -31.34 -11.20
CA ALA A 149 50.43 -31.82 -12.32
C ALA A 149 50.40 -30.81 -13.47
N ALA A 150 50.29 -29.51 -13.19
CA ALA A 150 50.32 -28.46 -14.20
C ALA A 150 51.72 -28.36 -14.85
N LYS A 151 52.79 -28.40 -14.05
CA LYS A 151 54.18 -28.41 -14.51
C LYS A 151 54.50 -29.63 -15.39
N ALA A 152 54.00 -30.80 -15.00
CA ALA A 152 54.11 -32.04 -15.77
C ALA A 152 53.09 -32.16 -16.93
N ARG A 153 52.25 -31.13 -17.16
CA ARG A 153 51.19 -31.09 -18.18
C ARG A 153 50.15 -32.22 -18.08
N ARG A 154 49.93 -32.76 -16.88
CA ARG A 154 48.86 -33.72 -16.56
C ARG A 154 47.49 -33.03 -16.44
N ILE A 155 47.50 -31.74 -16.11
CA ILE A 155 46.36 -30.80 -16.19
C ILE A 155 46.77 -29.59 -17.04
N ASP A 156 45.79 -28.79 -17.43
CA ASP A 156 45.95 -27.78 -18.49
C ASP A 156 46.15 -26.36 -17.93
N GLY A 157 46.05 -26.20 -16.61
CA GLY A 157 46.16 -24.92 -15.94
C GLY A 157 45.85 -25.00 -14.44
N LEU A 158 45.73 -23.83 -13.80
CA LEU A 158 45.36 -23.68 -12.39
C LEU A 158 44.28 -22.60 -12.22
N SER A 159 43.39 -22.79 -11.25
CA SER A 159 42.49 -21.77 -10.72
C SER A 159 43.08 -21.14 -9.46
N THR A 160 42.51 -20.01 -9.04
CA THR A 160 42.83 -19.39 -7.75
C THR A 160 44.33 -19.11 -7.59
N SER A 161 45.02 -18.87 -8.71
CA SER A 161 46.47 -18.73 -8.75
C SER A 161 46.87 -17.26 -8.68
N ALA A 162 48.06 -16.98 -8.14
CA ALA A 162 48.68 -15.66 -8.22
C ALA A 162 49.75 -15.64 -9.31
N VAL A 163 49.94 -14.48 -9.95
CA VAL A 163 51.00 -14.28 -10.93
C VAL A 163 52.36 -14.40 -10.24
N ASP A 164 53.22 -15.24 -10.81
CA ASP A 164 54.56 -15.52 -10.30
C ASP A 164 55.55 -15.68 -11.46
N ASP A 165 56.75 -15.12 -11.30
CA ASP A 165 57.75 -15.06 -12.38
C ASP A 165 58.39 -16.42 -12.69
N GLU A 166 58.51 -17.33 -11.70
CA GLU A 166 59.00 -18.69 -11.93
C GLU A 166 57.97 -19.50 -12.75
N ARG A 167 56.68 -19.31 -12.43
CA ARG A 167 55.58 -20.00 -13.12
C ARG A 167 55.36 -19.54 -14.56
N ARG A 168 55.79 -18.32 -14.94
CA ARG A 168 55.74 -17.83 -16.34
C ARG A 168 56.48 -18.74 -17.32
N GLY A 169 57.42 -19.56 -16.84
CA GLY A 169 58.12 -20.55 -17.67
C GLY A 169 57.20 -21.63 -18.26
N PHE A 170 56.11 -21.99 -17.58
CA PHE A 170 55.22 -23.09 -18.00
C PHE A 170 53.72 -22.74 -17.99
N LEU A 171 53.34 -21.58 -17.44
CA LEU A 171 51.96 -21.06 -17.42
C LEU A 171 51.87 -19.65 -18.03
N ARG A 172 50.70 -19.34 -18.60
CA ARG A 172 50.23 -18.00 -18.92
C ARG A 172 49.03 -17.68 -18.03
N PHE A 173 48.86 -16.42 -17.69
CA PHE A 173 47.89 -15.93 -16.72
C PHE A 173 46.83 -15.07 -17.42
N SER A 174 45.58 -15.20 -16.98
CA SER A 174 44.51 -14.28 -17.34
C SER A 174 44.68 -12.94 -16.64
N THR A 175 43.86 -11.99 -17.04
CA THR A 175 43.48 -10.83 -16.25
C THR A 175 42.89 -11.27 -14.89
N PRO A 176 43.10 -10.48 -13.82
CA PRO A 176 42.54 -10.79 -12.51
C PRO A 176 41.01 -10.82 -12.53
N TYR A 177 40.42 -11.83 -11.89
CA TYR A 177 38.96 -11.94 -11.74
C TYR A 177 38.49 -11.57 -10.33
N ILE A 178 39.43 -11.46 -9.38
CA ILE A 178 39.25 -10.84 -8.06
C ILE A 178 40.61 -10.41 -7.51
N SER A 179 40.63 -9.30 -6.78
CA SER A 179 41.82 -8.77 -6.10
C SER A 179 41.58 -8.74 -4.61
N LEU A 180 42.42 -9.43 -3.85
CA LEU A 180 42.33 -9.50 -2.38
C LEU A 180 43.34 -8.56 -1.76
N ARG A 181 42.99 -7.86 -0.68
CA ARG A 181 44.00 -7.11 0.07
C ARG A 181 44.70 -8.07 1.04
N LYS A 182 46.00 -8.29 0.85
CA LYS A 182 46.83 -8.95 1.86
C LYS A 182 47.09 -7.96 2.98
N MET A 183 47.10 -8.41 4.23
CA MET A 183 47.29 -7.63 5.46
C MET A 183 48.13 -8.38 6.49
N LEU A 184 48.68 -7.65 7.45
CA LEU A 184 49.26 -8.24 8.64
C LEU A 184 48.15 -8.43 9.67
N LEU A 185 48.05 -9.65 10.19
CA LEU A 185 47.22 -9.97 11.33
C LEU A 185 48.12 -10.01 12.56
N VAL A 186 47.72 -9.26 13.59
CA VAL A 186 48.45 -9.10 14.84
C VAL A 186 47.52 -9.42 16.01
N ALA A 187 48.08 -9.68 17.18
CA ALA A 187 47.29 -9.85 18.41
C ALA A 187 46.51 -8.56 18.74
N ASN A 188 45.30 -8.71 19.28
CA ASN A 188 44.40 -7.62 19.66
C ASN A 188 45.08 -6.61 20.60
N GLY A 189 44.93 -5.32 20.30
CA GLY A 189 45.63 -4.22 20.96
C GLY A 189 47.06 -4.01 20.48
N ASN A 190 47.52 -4.77 19.48
CA ASN A 190 48.82 -4.68 18.81
C ASN A 190 49.99 -4.40 19.76
N PRO A 191 50.27 -5.28 20.74
CA PRO A 191 51.32 -5.08 21.74
C PRO A 191 52.72 -4.97 21.11
N ALA A 192 52.90 -5.50 19.90
CA ALA A 192 54.15 -5.43 19.17
C ALA A 192 54.36 -4.10 18.43
N GLY A 193 53.34 -3.24 18.33
CA GLY A 193 53.40 -1.94 17.65
C GLY A 193 53.57 -2.04 16.13
N ILE A 194 53.05 -3.11 15.52
CA ILE A 194 53.22 -3.42 14.10
C ILE A 194 52.14 -2.71 13.30
N HIS A 195 52.51 -1.68 12.54
CA HIS A 195 51.58 -0.95 11.69
C HIS A 195 51.84 -1.18 10.21
N SER A 196 53.04 -1.65 9.86
CA SER A 196 53.52 -1.93 8.52
C SER A 196 54.53 -3.08 8.50
N VAL A 197 54.87 -3.57 7.31
CA VAL A 197 55.92 -4.57 7.11
C VAL A 197 57.30 -4.10 7.62
N ARG A 198 57.53 -2.78 7.73
CA ARG A 198 58.79 -2.23 8.26
C ARG A 198 58.93 -2.40 9.76
N ASP A 199 57.82 -2.56 10.47
CA ASP A 199 57.80 -2.72 11.92
C ASP A 199 58.07 -4.18 12.35
N LEU A 200 58.25 -5.09 11.38
CA LEU A 200 58.59 -6.50 11.60
C LEU A 200 60.08 -6.72 11.91
N VAL A 201 60.92 -5.69 11.88
CA VAL A 201 62.34 -5.82 12.21
C VAL A 201 62.50 -6.20 13.67
N GLY A 202 63.14 -7.35 13.93
CA GLY A 202 63.30 -7.92 15.26
C GLY A 202 62.05 -8.58 15.83
N LYS A 203 61.03 -8.83 14.99
CA LYS A 203 59.78 -9.52 15.34
C LYS A 203 59.73 -10.90 14.72
N THR A 204 58.85 -11.75 15.24
CA THR A 204 58.59 -13.09 14.69
C THR A 204 57.35 -13.08 13.79
N LEU A 205 57.49 -13.54 12.55
CA LEU A 205 56.41 -13.62 11.57
C LEU A 205 56.10 -15.08 11.24
N ALA A 206 54.87 -15.52 11.53
CA ALA A 206 54.38 -16.83 11.15
C ALA A 206 53.97 -16.85 9.66
N VAL A 207 54.47 -17.83 8.90
CA VAL A 207 54.25 -17.97 7.45
C VAL A 207 53.93 -19.43 7.12
N GLN A 208 52.85 -19.64 6.37
CA GLN A 208 52.46 -20.98 5.93
C GLN A 208 53.39 -21.48 4.81
N ARG A 209 53.90 -22.71 4.93
CA ARG A 209 54.68 -23.37 3.89
C ARG A 209 53.84 -23.60 2.64
N GLY A 210 54.43 -23.35 1.47
CA GLY A 210 53.80 -23.54 0.17
C GLY A 210 53.02 -22.33 -0.36
N VAL A 211 52.77 -21.32 0.49
CA VAL A 211 52.15 -20.05 0.07
C VAL A 211 53.22 -19.09 -0.43
N LEU A 212 53.66 -19.29 -1.68
CA LEU A 212 54.81 -18.59 -2.27
C LEU A 212 54.72 -17.06 -2.20
N ALA A 213 53.52 -16.47 -2.28
CA ALA A 213 53.34 -15.02 -2.17
C ALA A 213 53.75 -14.50 -0.79
N ASP A 214 53.36 -15.22 0.26
CA ASP A 214 53.65 -14.87 1.64
C ASP A 214 55.11 -15.22 1.98
N GLU A 215 55.63 -16.35 1.48
CA GLU A 215 57.04 -16.73 1.66
C GLU A 215 58.01 -15.75 0.97
N THR A 216 57.72 -15.36 -0.27
CA THR A 216 58.56 -14.41 -1.01
C THR A 216 58.56 -13.08 -0.29
N ARG A 217 57.37 -12.62 0.11
CA ARG A 217 57.24 -11.36 0.83
C ARG A 217 57.96 -11.39 2.18
N ALA A 218 57.83 -12.49 2.92
CA ALA A 218 58.50 -12.68 4.21
C ALA A 218 60.03 -12.61 4.07
N ARG A 219 60.59 -13.21 3.01
CA ARG A 219 62.04 -13.20 2.74
C ARG A 219 62.58 -11.84 2.29
N GLU A 220 61.73 -10.97 1.74
CA GLU A 220 62.09 -9.58 1.41
C GLU A 220 62.22 -8.67 2.65
N VAL A 221 61.66 -9.08 3.79
CA VAL A 221 61.72 -8.30 5.04
C VAL A 221 63.06 -8.56 5.72
N GLU A 222 63.97 -7.59 5.67
CA GLU A 222 65.24 -7.71 6.37
C GLU A 222 65.04 -7.62 7.89
N GLY A 223 65.63 -8.55 8.64
CA GLY A 223 65.64 -8.51 10.11
C GLY A 223 64.42 -9.08 10.82
N VAL A 224 63.46 -9.69 10.11
CA VAL A 224 62.36 -10.46 10.73
C VAL A 224 62.80 -11.91 11.01
N GLU A 225 62.30 -12.52 12.08
CA GLU A 225 62.44 -13.95 12.35
C GLU A 225 61.27 -14.71 11.73
N LEU A 226 61.54 -15.65 10.81
CA LEU A 226 60.49 -16.39 10.10
C LEU A 226 60.17 -17.72 10.78
N MET A 227 58.91 -17.90 11.18
CA MET A 227 58.37 -19.14 11.70
C MET A 227 57.51 -19.82 10.63
N PHE A 228 58.03 -20.89 10.01
CA PHE A 228 57.30 -21.63 8.99
C PHE A 228 56.42 -22.73 9.60
N VAL A 229 55.12 -22.66 9.35
CA VAL A 229 54.09 -23.60 9.82
C VAL A 229 53.35 -24.26 8.66
N ASP A 230 52.59 -25.32 8.93
CA ASP A 230 52.02 -26.18 7.88
C ASP A 230 50.61 -25.75 7.43
N SER A 231 49.87 -24.99 8.26
CA SER A 231 48.50 -24.54 7.95
C SER A 231 48.24 -23.06 8.29
N VAL A 232 47.20 -22.47 7.69
CA VAL A 232 46.71 -21.12 8.04
C VAL A 232 46.25 -21.07 9.50
N GLU A 233 45.63 -22.15 10.00
CA GLU A 233 45.21 -22.25 11.39
C GLU A 233 46.40 -22.17 12.36
N ASP A 234 47.52 -22.83 12.02
CA ASP A 234 48.74 -22.76 12.81
C ASP A 234 49.36 -21.36 12.81
N CYS A 235 49.29 -20.65 11.67
CA CYS A 235 49.71 -19.24 11.60
C CYS A 235 48.91 -18.38 12.57
N LEU A 236 47.58 -18.51 12.54
CA LEU A 236 46.66 -17.76 13.41
C LEU A 236 46.92 -18.08 14.89
N ARG A 237 47.06 -19.36 15.21
CA ARG A 237 47.32 -19.84 16.57
C ARG A 237 48.66 -19.33 17.11
N ALA A 238 49.72 -19.32 16.30
CA ALA A 238 51.03 -18.81 16.69
C ALA A 238 50.93 -17.32 17.12
N VAL A 239 50.14 -16.51 16.42
CA VAL A 239 49.92 -15.11 16.78
C VAL A 239 49.07 -14.96 18.05
N VAL A 240 47.99 -15.74 18.18
CA VAL A 240 47.09 -15.69 19.35
C VAL A 240 47.79 -16.11 20.64
N VAL A 241 48.65 -17.14 20.57
CA VAL A 241 49.38 -17.68 21.73
C VAL A 241 50.63 -16.85 22.04
N GLY A 242 51.04 -15.94 21.13
CA GLY A 242 52.22 -15.08 21.28
C GLY A 242 53.53 -15.78 20.95
N GLU A 243 53.49 -16.87 20.19
CA GLU A 243 54.67 -17.52 19.61
C GLU A 243 55.19 -16.77 18.37
N ALA A 244 54.31 -16.01 17.70
CA ALA A 244 54.64 -15.07 16.65
C ALA A 244 54.00 -13.70 16.93
N ASP A 245 54.64 -12.61 16.50
CA ASP A 245 54.12 -11.25 16.66
C ASP A 245 53.08 -10.90 15.58
N ALA A 246 53.18 -11.52 14.39
CA ALA A 246 52.27 -11.30 13.28
C ALA A 246 52.20 -12.50 12.32
N THR A 247 51.20 -12.50 11.44
CA THR A 247 51.15 -13.35 10.24
C THR A 247 50.58 -12.58 9.05
N PHE A 248 50.87 -13.04 7.84
CA PHE A 248 50.16 -12.54 6.65
C PHE A 248 48.77 -13.16 6.58
N GLY A 249 47.77 -12.32 6.33
CA GLY A 249 46.39 -12.73 6.16
C GLY A 249 45.65 -11.80 5.21
N ASN A 250 44.34 -11.90 5.24
CA ASN A 250 43.36 -11.08 4.53
C ASN A 250 42.06 -11.09 5.36
N SER A 251 41.03 -10.39 4.89
CA SER A 251 39.74 -10.34 5.59
C SER A 251 39.12 -11.73 5.78
N GLU A 252 39.39 -12.67 4.86
CA GLU A 252 38.95 -14.06 4.94
C GLU A 252 39.69 -14.85 6.03
N THR A 253 41.00 -14.61 6.18
CA THR A 253 41.82 -15.22 7.24
C THR A 253 41.37 -14.73 8.63
N LEU A 254 40.97 -13.46 8.74
CA LEU A 254 40.40 -12.91 9.96
C LEU A 254 39.01 -13.49 10.27
N LEU A 255 38.19 -13.74 9.25
CA LEU A 255 36.92 -14.43 9.42
C LEU A 255 37.12 -15.87 9.93
N LEU A 256 38.05 -16.60 9.33
CA LEU A 256 38.40 -17.95 9.76
C LEU A 256 38.83 -17.95 11.23
N ALA A 257 39.67 -16.98 11.64
CA ALA A 257 40.04 -16.81 13.04
C ALA A 257 38.81 -16.61 13.94
N ASN A 258 37.87 -15.75 13.55
CA ASN A 258 36.63 -15.53 14.31
C ASN A 258 35.75 -16.80 14.40
N GLN A 259 35.62 -17.57 13.31
CA GLN A 259 34.86 -18.82 13.28
C GLN A 259 35.47 -19.90 14.18
N LEU A 260 36.80 -19.94 14.26
CA LEU A 260 37.55 -20.84 15.13
C LEU A 260 37.60 -20.37 16.60
N GLY A 261 36.88 -19.30 16.96
CA GLY A 261 36.84 -18.76 18.32
C GLY A 261 38.10 -17.98 18.71
N MET A 262 38.93 -17.60 17.74
CA MET A 262 40.17 -16.84 17.91
C MET A 262 39.94 -15.33 17.69
N SER A 263 38.98 -14.75 18.40
CA SER A 263 38.56 -13.34 18.28
C SER A 263 39.56 -12.31 18.84
N TYR A 264 40.80 -12.73 19.12
CA TYR A 264 41.87 -11.89 19.69
C TYR A 264 42.88 -11.42 18.62
N LEU A 265 42.47 -11.32 17.37
CA LEU A 265 43.31 -10.83 16.27
C LEU A 265 42.72 -9.55 15.67
N GLU A 266 43.59 -8.62 15.27
CA GLU A 266 43.24 -7.38 14.59
C GLU A 266 44.12 -7.15 13.34
N MET A 267 43.65 -6.25 12.48
CA MET A 267 44.33 -5.91 11.22
C MET A 267 45.30 -4.75 11.43
N ALA A 268 46.56 -4.90 11.02
CA ALA A 268 47.48 -3.77 10.97
C ALA A 268 47.14 -2.84 9.77
N PRO A 269 47.21 -1.51 9.92
CA PRO A 269 46.71 -0.56 8.92
C PRO A 269 47.42 -0.53 7.54
N ASP A 270 48.65 -1.05 7.42
CA ASP A 270 49.46 -0.88 6.20
C ASP A 270 50.00 -2.19 5.61
N THR A 271 49.35 -2.58 4.51
CA THR A 271 49.87 -3.52 3.53
C THR A 271 49.43 -3.10 2.12
N ASP A 272 50.39 -2.53 1.41
CA ASP A 272 50.22 -1.83 0.15
C ASP A 272 50.16 -2.78 -1.08
N ARG A 273 49.66 -4.02 -0.92
CA ARG A 273 49.58 -5.00 -2.02
C ARG A 273 48.25 -5.73 -2.10
N SER A 274 47.64 -5.64 -3.29
CA SER A 274 46.62 -6.57 -3.73
C SER A 274 47.26 -7.89 -4.16
N LEU A 275 46.68 -8.99 -3.72
CA LEU A 275 46.86 -10.31 -4.27
C LEU A 275 45.80 -10.49 -5.36
N ASP A 276 46.24 -10.36 -6.61
CA ASP A 276 45.38 -10.57 -7.76
C ASP A 276 45.26 -12.08 -8.04
N LEU A 277 44.04 -12.60 -7.93
CA LEU A 277 43.75 -13.98 -8.29
C LEU A 277 43.41 -14.06 -9.78
N VAL A 278 44.09 -14.97 -10.47
CA VAL A 278 44.04 -15.19 -11.90
C VAL A 278 43.81 -16.67 -12.20
N PHE A 279 43.15 -16.94 -13.32
CA PHE A 279 43.22 -18.26 -13.94
C PHE A 279 44.55 -18.36 -14.69
N SER A 280 45.11 -19.55 -14.75
CA SER A 280 46.30 -19.81 -15.54
C SER A 280 46.14 -21.07 -16.38
N VAL A 281 46.78 -21.08 -17.54
CA VAL A 281 46.79 -22.23 -18.47
C VAL A 281 48.19 -22.41 -19.01
N ARG A 282 48.45 -23.54 -19.66
CA ARG A 282 49.77 -23.84 -20.24
C ARG A 282 50.32 -22.70 -21.10
N SER A 283 51.62 -22.46 -20.97
CA SER A 283 52.29 -21.36 -21.68
C SER A 283 52.29 -21.49 -23.20
N ASP A 284 52.08 -22.71 -23.73
CA ASP A 284 51.92 -22.98 -25.16
C ASP A 284 50.50 -22.77 -25.71
N TRP A 285 49.53 -22.36 -24.87
CA TRP A 285 48.13 -22.11 -25.23
C TRP A 285 47.72 -20.64 -25.11
N PRO A 286 48.25 -19.71 -25.94
CA PRO A 286 47.88 -18.31 -25.89
C PRO A 286 46.40 -18.06 -26.22
N GLN A 287 45.78 -18.93 -27.03
CA GLN A 287 44.35 -18.86 -27.34
C GLN A 287 43.48 -19.10 -26.11
N ALA A 288 43.86 -20.02 -25.21
CA ALA A 288 43.10 -20.32 -24.01
C ALA A 288 43.06 -19.13 -23.03
N VAL A 289 44.19 -18.44 -22.82
CA VAL A 289 44.20 -17.19 -22.02
C VAL A 289 43.38 -16.10 -22.68
N SER A 290 43.52 -15.90 -23.99
CA SER A 290 42.73 -14.90 -24.71
C SER A 290 41.21 -15.15 -24.59
N ILE A 291 40.79 -16.41 -24.62
CA ILE A 291 39.39 -16.79 -24.39
C ILE A 291 38.96 -16.48 -22.95
N LEU A 292 39.78 -16.84 -21.94
CA LEU A 292 39.51 -16.50 -20.53
C LEU A 292 39.35 -14.99 -20.34
N ASP A 293 40.27 -14.19 -20.88
CA ASP A 293 40.23 -12.73 -20.75
C ASP A 293 39.00 -12.10 -21.38
N LYS A 294 38.63 -12.54 -22.59
CA LYS A 294 37.41 -12.04 -23.24
C LYS A 294 36.15 -12.47 -22.49
N GLY A 295 36.13 -13.69 -21.97
CA GLY A 295 35.03 -14.17 -21.13
C GLY A 295 34.89 -13.35 -19.85
N LEU A 296 35.99 -13.14 -19.12
CA LEU A 296 36.03 -12.35 -17.89
C LEU A 296 35.60 -10.90 -18.13
N ALA A 297 36.08 -10.27 -19.20
CA ALA A 297 35.72 -8.91 -19.57
C ALA A 297 34.24 -8.76 -19.99
N ALA A 298 33.62 -9.82 -20.49
CA ALA A 298 32.22 -9.83 -20.92
C ALA A 298 31.22 -10.11 -19.79
N ILE A 299 31.67 -10.54 -18.60
CA ILE A 299 30.78 -10.70 -17.45
C ILE A 299 30.30 -9.30 -17.00
N PRO A 300 28.99 -9.02 -17.03
CA PRO A 300 28.47 -7.73 -16.58
C PRO A 300 28.82 -7.49 -15.11
N GLU A 301 29.19 -6.25 -14.77
CA GLU A 301 29.60 -5.90 -13.40
C GLU A 301 28.52 -6.19 -12.36
N ARG A 302 27.24 -6.04 -12.73
CA ARG A 302 26.09 -6.41 -11.88
C ARG A 302 26.05 -7.92 -11.62
N GLU A 303 26.33 -8.73 -12.63
CA GLU A 303 26.33 -10.20 -12.51
C GLU A 303 27.53 -10.68 -11.67
N ARG A 304 28.72 -10.11 -11.92
CA ARG A 304 29.92 -10.35 -11.11
C ARG A 304 29.67 -10.07 -9.64
N ARG A 305 29.04 -8.94 -9.31
CA ARG A 305 28.64 -8.59 -7.94
C ARG A 305 27.59 -9.53 -7.34
N LEU A 306 26.66 -10.07 -8.13
CA LEU A 306 25.70 -11.07 -7.64
C LEU A 306 26.38 -12.41 -7.30
N ILE A 307 27.31 -12.85 -8.13
CA ILE A 307 28.13 -14.05 -7.87
C ILE A 307 28.98 -13.82 -6.61
N GLN A 308 29.67 -12.68 -6.51
CA GLN A 308 30.44 -12.33 -5.33
C GLN A 308 29.55 -12.30 -4.08
N ARG A 309 28.41 -11.60 -4.11
CA ARG A 309 27.49 -11.55 -2.97
C ARG A 309 27.03 -12.94 -2.55
N ARG A 310 26.77 -13.86 -3.48
CA ARG A 310 26.32 -15.23 -3.15
C ARG A 310 27.31 -15.97 -2.28
N TRP A 311 28.60 -15.87 -2.59
CA TRP A 311 29.66 -16.63 -1.92
C TRP A 311 30.24 -15.91 -0.70
N PHE A 312 30.14 -14.58 -0.66
CA PHE A 312 30.72 -13.76 0.42
C PHE A 312 29.65 -13.11 1.33
N HIS A 313 28.40 -13.60 1.35
CA HIS A 313 27.31 -13.07 2.20
C HIS A 313 27.51 -13.40 3.68
N GLY A 314 27.29 -12.44 4.58
CA GLY A 314 27.34 -12.65 6.04
C GLY A 314 28.72 -12.48 6.67
N ILE A 315 29.74 -12.24 5.86
CA ILE A 315 31.08 -11.86 6.30
C ILE A 315 31.05 -10.34 6.55
N GLN A 316 30.97 -9.91 7.82
CA GLN A 316 31.14 -8.50 8.18
C GLN A 316 32.55 -8.03 7.73
N GLY A 317 32.63 -6.91 7.01
CA GLY A 317 33.86 -6.43 6.37
C GLY A 317 33.95 -6.68 4.85
N VAL A 318 33.07 -7.49 4.24
CA VAL A 318 33.06 -7.66 2.76
C VAL A 318 32.48 -6.45 2.03
N ALA A 319 31.69 -5.60 2.70
CA ALA A 319 31.36 -4.28 2.16
C ALA A 319 32.62 -3.43 1.92
N GLU A 320 33.74 -3.74 2.59
CA GLU A 320 35.06 -3.13 2.35
C GLU A 320 35.88 -3.86 1.27
N LEU A 321 35.51 -5.10 0.91
CA LEU A 321 36.16 -5.92 -0.14
C LEU A 321 35.66 -5.61 -1.57
N GLY A 322 34.65 -4.75 -1.70
CA GLY A 322 34.19 -4.19 -2.98
C GLY A 322 34.70 -2.77 -3.27
N GLY A 323 35.54 -2.20 -2.39
CA GLY A 323 36.19 -0.94 -2.65
C GLY A 323 37.25 -1.12 -3.73
N THR A 324 36.89 -1.00 -5.00
CA THR A 324 37.86 -0.68 -6.04
C THR A 324 38.60 0.58 -5.59
N TYR A 325 39.85 0.41 -5.14
CA TYR A 325 40.77 1.52 -4.98
C TYR A 325 40.68 2.37 -6.24
N ALA A 326 40.64 3.69 -6.07
CA ALA A 326 40.60 4.58 -7.21
C ALA A 326 41.77 4.20 -8.15
N PRO A 327 41.55 4.01 -9.47
CA PRO A 327 42.59 3.57 -10.40
C PRO A 327 43.59 4.71 -10.66
N LEU A 328 44.43 5.00 -9.66
CA LEU A 328 45.35 6.13 -9.66
C LEU A 328 46.60 5.82 -10.48
N THR A 329 47.11 6.82 -11.20
CA THR A 329 48.40 6.72 -11.87
C THR A 329 49.55 6.71 -10.85
N PRO A 330 50.77 6.28 -11.24
CA PRO A 330 51.94 6.39 -10.37
C PRO A 330 52.26 7.84 -9.96
N GLU A 331 51.93 8.83 -10.81
CA GLU A 331 52.11 10.26 -10.53
C GLU A 331 51.13 10.74 -9.46
N GLU A 332 49.85 10.39 -9.59
CA GLU A 332 48.79 10.71 -8.62
C GLU A 332 49.07 10.12 -7.24
N ARG A 333 49.51 8.86 -7.19
CA ARG A 333 49.92 8.22 -5.93
C ARG A 333 51.11 8.91 -5.26
N ARG A 334 52.07 9.38 -6.06
CA ARG A 334 53.21 10.14 -5.54
C ARG A 334 52.76 11.50 -5.00
N TYR A 335 51.85 12.17 -5.70
CA TYR A 335 51.26 13.42 -5.26
C TYR A 335 50.57 13.27 -3.90
N LEU A 336 49.70 12.27 -3.72
CA LEU A 336 49.00 12.06 -2.44
C LEU A 336 49.97 11.76 -1.29
N ARG A 337 50.96 10.89 -1.52
CA ARG A 337 52.00 10.60 -0.51
C ARG A 337 52.81 11.84 -0.12
N ALA A 338 53.09 12.74 -1.07
CA ALA A 338 53.81 13.98 -0.79
C ALA A 338 52.94 15.00 -0.04
N LYS A 339 51.62 14.98 -0.27
CA LYS A 339 50.66 15.89 0.35
C LYS A 339 50.34 15.51 1.80
N GLY A 340 50.30 14.22 2.12
CA GLY A 340 50.05 13.67 3.46
C GLY A 340 48.58 13.75 3.88
N SER A 341 48.06 14.95 4.10
CA SER A 341 46.67 15.22 4.49
C SER A 341 46.03 16.24 3.55
N LEU A 342 44.73 16.10 3.29
CA LEU A 342 43.95 17.05 2.51
C LEU A 342 43.03 17.87 3.40
N SER A 343 43.01 19.18 3.19
CA SER A 343 42.16 20.10 3.93
C SER A 343 40.78 20.26 3.28
N LEU A 344 39.72 20.09 4.06
CA LEU A 344 38.33 20.07 3.59
C LEU A 344 37.50 21.19 4.22
N CYS A 345 36.93 22.05 3.39
CA CYS A 345 35.93 23.04 3.78
C CYS A 345 34.53 22.45 3.64
N VAL A 346 33.70 22.58 4.68
CA VAL A 346 32.36 21.95 4.79
C VAL A 346 31.27 23.00 4.98
N ASP A 347 29.99 22.64 4.81
CA ASP A 347 28.88 23.43 5.35
C ASP A 347 28.58 22.99 6.78
N PRO A 348 28.84 23.83 7.81
CA PRO A 348 28.72 23.42 9.20
C PRO A 348 27.25 23.25 9.67
N GLN A 349 26.26 23.71 8.90
CA GLN A 349 24.87 23.84 9.37
C GLN A 349 23.81 23.23 8.42
N TRP A 350 24.22 22.38 7.47
CA TRP A 350 23.33 21.85 6.42
C TRP A 350 22.91 20.39 6.65
N MET A 351 22.33 20.13 7.83
CA MET A 351 21.80 18.80 8.13
C MET A 351 20.58 18.47 7.25
N PRO A 352 20.46 17.23 6.75
CA PRO A 352 21.25 16.05 7.11
C PRO A 352 22.42 15.75 6.16
N TYR A 353 22.72 16.63 5.21
CA TYR A 353 23.83 16.46 4.27
C TYR A 353 25.18 16.56 4.96
N GLU A 354 25.40 17.63 5.71
CA GLU A 354 26.62 17.83 6.45
C GLU A 354 26.45 18.83 7.60
N SER A 355 27.24 18.63 8.65
CA SER A 355 27.36 19.57 9.77
C SER A 355 28.61 19.28 10.59
N LEU A 356 29.07 20.30 11.31
CA LEU A 356 30.03 20.17 12.41
C LEU A 356 29.27 20.22 13.74
N ASN A 357 29.53 19.26 14.63
CA ASN A 357 29.00 19.34 16.00
C ASN A 357 29.87 20.24 16.90
N GLU A 358 29.48 20.42 18.16
CA GLU A 358 30.21 21.24 19.13
C GLU A 358 31.64 20.73 19.42
N ALA A 359 31.88 19.42 19.25
CA ALA A 359 33.20 18.81 19.36
C ALA A 359 34.06 18.96 18.08
N GLY A 360 33.51 19.58 17.01
CA GLY A 360 34.17 19.72 15.73
C GLY A 360 34.12 18.46 14.84
N GLU A 361 33.32 17.46 15.20
CA GLU A 361 33.17 16.24 14.42
C GLU A 361 32.31 16.48 13.18
N TYR A 362 32.78 15.99 12.04
CA TYR A 362 32.12 16.09 10.75
C TYR A 362 31.17 14.92 10.52
N ARG A 363 29.88 15.22 10.31
CA ARG A 363 28.80 14.23 10.21
C ARG A 363 27.78 14.60 9.14
N GLY A 364 27.04 13.61 8.65
CA GLY A 364 26.02 13.76 7.62
C GLY A 364 26.27 12.85 6.42
N ILE A 365 25.35 12.87 5.45
CA ILE A 365 25.42 12.09 4.20
C ILE A 365 26.75 12.33 3.47
N ILE A 366 27.11 13.60 3.31
CA ILE A 366 28.30 14.04 2.58
C ILE A 366 29.56 13.73 3.37
N ALA A 367 29.49 13.76 4.71
CA ALA A 367 30.59 13.32 5.56
C ALA A 367 30.91 11.82 5.38
N ASP A 368 29.88 10.99 5.28
CA ASP A 368 30.06 9.55 5.02
C ASP A 368 30.64 9.29 3.63
N ILE A 369 30.21 10.04 2.61
CA ILE A 369 30.77 9.95 1.25
C ILE A 369 32.25 10.37 1.24
N HIS A 370 32.61 11.48 1.88
CA HIS A 370 34.02 11.91 1.97
C HIS A 370 34.88 10.92 2.74
N ARG A 371 34.35 10.29 3.80
CA ARG A 371 35.05 9.21 4.50
C ARG A 371 35.30 8.01 3.58
N ALA A 372 34.31 7.63 2.77
CA ALA A 372 34.44 6.55 1.80
C ALA A 372 35.47 6.85 0.70
N ILE A 373 35.57 8.12 0.27
CA ILE A 373 36.59 8.60 -0.67
C ILE A 373 37.98 8.56 -0.02
N ALA A 374 38.11 9.09 1.20
CA ALA A 374 39.37 9.14 1.94
C ALA A 374 39.98 7.75 2.13
N MET A 375 39.16 6.77 2.51
CA MET A 375 39.59 5.38 2.66
C MET A 375 40.10 4.78 1.34
N ARG A 376 39.44 5.06 0.22
CA ARG A 376 39.85 4.59 -1.12
C ARG A 376 41.12 5.26 -1.63
N LEU A 377 41.36 6.50 -1.22
CA LEU A 377 42.54 7.27 -1.58
C LEU A 377 43.73 7.02 -0.64
N GLY A 378 43.48 6.43 0.54
CA GLY A 378 44.49 6.24 1.57
C GLY A 378 45.04 7.57 2.11
N VAL A 379 44.18 8.58 2.26
CA VAL A 379 44.56 9.92 2.73
C VAL A 379 43.71 10.37 3.90
N ASP A 380 44.33 11.12 4.80
CA ASP A 380 43.61 11.76 5.91
C ASP A 380 42.93 13.05 5.45
N LEU A 381 41.68 13.25 5.90
CA LEU A 381 40.94 14.48 5.70
C LEU A 381 40.96 15.33 6.97
N THR A 382 41.52 16.53 6.86
CA THR A 382 41.48 17.54 7.93
C THR A 382 40.36 18.52 7.65
N VAL A 383 39.27 18.45 8.43
CA VAL A 383 38.13 19.33 8.26
C VAL A 383 38.42 20.70 8.88
N MET A 384 38.25 21.76 8.08
CA MET A 384 38.44 23.12 8.54
C MET A 384 37.23 23.59 9.36
N SER A 385 37.48 24.03 10.60
CA SER A 385 36.43 24.60 11.44
C SER A 385 36.03 25.99 10.92
N THR A 386 34.79 26.10 10.43
CA THR A 386 34.17 27.35 9.96
C THR A 386 32.80 27.52 10.63
N ARG A 387 32.31 28.77 10.71
CA ARG A 387 31.03 29.06 11.40
C ARG A 387 29.82 29.06 10.47
N SER A 388 30.05 29.23 9.17
CA SER A 388 29.00 29.30 8.15
C SER A 388 29.54 28.85 6.80
N TRP A 389 28.64 28.50 5.88
CA TRP A 389 29.00 28.23 4.49
C TRP A 389 29.77 29.38 3.83
N ALA A 390 29.39 30.63 4.12
CA ALA A 390 30.08 31.81 3.61
C ALA A 390 31.51 31.97 4.14
N ASP A 391 31.81 31.48 5.35
CA ASP A 391 33.18 31.40 5.88
C ASP A 391 33.97 30.29 5.17
N SER A 392 33.35 29.15 4.87
CA SER A 392 33.96 28.04 4.11
C SER A 392 34.34 28.41 2.69
N LEU A 393 33.46 29.12 1.97
CA LEU A 393 33.78 29.59 0.62
C LEU A 393 34.92 30.61 0.61
N ARG A 394 34.97 31.52 1.58
CA ARG A 394 36.10 32.44 1.74
C ARG A 394 37.39 31.69 2.04
N ALA A 395 37.35 30.69 2.92
CA ALA A 395 38.50 29.84 3.22
C ALA A 395 39.03 29.10 1.98
N ALA A 396 38.13 28.58 1.14
CA ALA A 396 38.49 27.95 -0.12
C ALA A 396 39.10 28.94 -1.12
N GLN A 397 38.54 30.15 -1.24
CA GLN A 397 39.08 31.22 -2.08
C GLN A 397 40.47 31.68 -1.62
N ASP A 398 40.68 31.76 -0.30
CA ASP A 398 41.98 32.04 0.34
C ASP A 398 42.96 30.86 0.25
N ARG A 399 42.56 29.74 -0.37
CA ARG A 399 43.35 28.50 -0.50
C ARG A 399 43.73 27.85 0.83
N ARG A 400 42.91 28.05 1.86
CA ARG A 400 43.05 27.38 3.16
C ARG A 400 42.47 25.96 3.17
N CYS A 401 41.74 25.60 2.12
CA CYS A 401 41.22 24.26 1.88
C CYS A 401 41.68 23.77 0.50
N ASP A 402 42.05 22.51 0.40
CA ASP A 402 42.29 21.83 -0.87
C ASP A 402 40.95 21.48 -1.55
N LEU A 403 39.92 21.24 -0.74
CA LEU A 403 38.62 20.73 -1.14
C LEU A 403 37.47 21.51 -0.52
N VAL A 404 36.34 21.56 -1.22
CA VAL A 404 35.02 21.98 -0.75
C VAL A 404 34.08 20.77 -0.86
N SER A 405 33.48 20.39 0.26
CA SER A 405 32.75 19.13 0.45
C SER A 405 31.67 18.86 -0.59
N ALA A 406 30.77 19.83 -0.77
CA ALA A 406 29.71 19.79 -1.76
C ALA A 406 29.33 21.19 -2.20
N ALA A 407 29.56 21.49 -3.46
CA ALA A 407 29.21 22.76 -4.05
C ALA A 407 28.64 22.53 -5.45
N VAL A 408 27.58 23.27 -5.79
CA VAL A 408 27.12 23.37 -7.18
C VAL A 408 28.08 24.29 -7.94
N ALA A 409 28.48 23.85 -9.13
CA ALA A 409 29.31 24.63 -10.04
C ALA A 409 28.54 25.85 -10.58
N ILE A 410 29.04 27.05 -10.26
CA ILE A 410 28.50 28.33 -10.74
C ILE A 410 29.65 29.24 -11.19
N PRO A 411 29.41 30.19 -12.12
CA PRO A 411 30.48 31.00 -12.69
C PRO A 411 31.38 31.73 -11.68
N GLU A 412 30.81 32.21 -10.57
CA GLU A 412 31.59 32.87 -9.50
C GLU A 412 32.60 31.92 -8.87
N ARG A 413 32.18 30.68 -8.55
CA ARG A 413 33.04 29.67 -7.89
C ARG A 413 34.04 29.04 -8.85
N SER A 414 33.68 28.89 -10.12
CA SER A 414 34.57 28.37 -11.17
C SER A 414 35.80 29.26 -11.42
N SER A 415 35.84 30.48 -10.86
CA SER A 415 37.02 31.34 -10.92
C SER A 415 38.17 30.91 -9.98
N PHE A 416 37.87 30.11 -8.94
CA PHE A 416 38.86 29.64 -7.97
C PHE A 416 38.77 28.14 -7.62
N LEU A 417 37.70 27.45 -8.06
CA LEU A 417 37.52 26.01 -7.92
C LEU A 417 37.37 25.33 -9.29
N SER A 418 37.89 24.12 -9.40
CA SER A 418 37.49 23.12 -10.37
C SER A 418 36.50 22.14 -9.73
N PHE A 419 35.62 21.54 -10.52
CA PHE A 419 34.55 20.69 -10.00
C PHE A 419 34.63 19.30 -10.59
N THR A 420 34.41 18.29 -9.75
CA THR A 420 34.28 16.90 -10.18
C THR A 420 33.00 16.66 -10.97
N GLN A 421 32.83 15.45 -11.49
CA GLN A 421 31.51 14.96 -11.85
C GLN A 421 30.55 14.99 -10.64
N PRO A 422 29.25 15.20 -10.85
CA PRO A 422 28.28 15.23 -9.78
C PRO A 422 28.10 13.84 -9.18
N PHE A 423 28.13 13.76 -7.85
CA PHE A 423 27.97 12.51 -7.11
C PHE A 423 26.55 12.34 -6.55
N LEU A 424 25.78 13.43 -6.49
CA LEU A 424 24.40 13.40 -5.99
C LEU A 424 23.57 14.49 -6.64
N ASP A 425 22.42 14.16 -7.21
CA ASP A 425 21.45 15.14 -7.71
C ASP A 425 20.25 15.19 -6.75
N VAL A 426 20.01 16.35 -6.16
CA VAL A 426 19.01 16.50 -5.10
C VAL A 426 17.81 17.33 -5.59
N PRO A 427 16.57 16.84 -5.37
CA PRO A 427 15.39 17.57 -5.81
C PRO A 427 15.14 18.79 -4.92
N LEU A 428 14.91 19.94 -5.54
CA LEU A 428 14.53 21.17 -4.87
C LEU A 428 13.02 21.23 -4.66
N VAL A 429 12.60 21.78 -3.53
CA VAL A 429 11.21 21.93 -3.17
C VAL A 429 10.96 23.30 -2.54
N LEU A 430 9.71 23.73 -2.58
CA LEU A 430 9.25 24.95 -1.89
C LEU A 430 8.46 24.54 -0.64
N ALA A 431 8.92 24.98 0.54
CA ALA A 431 8.17 24.87 1.78
C ALA A 431 7.34 26.13 2.01
N THR A 432 6.07 25.97 2.38
CA THR A 432 5.16 27.07 2.75
C THR A 432 4.38 26.73 4.01
N ARG A 433 3.56 27.65 4.52
CA ARG A 433 2.65 27.36 5.63
C ARG A 433 1.53 26.40 5.21
N GLN A 434 0.97 25.68 6.17
CA GLN A 434 0.10 24.54 5.91
C GLN A 434 -1.20 24.90 5.17
N GLU A 435 -1.72 26.11 5.35
CA GLU A 435 -2.95 26.63 4.73
C GLU A 435 -2.79 26.97 3.24
N GLN A 436 -1.56 27.12 2.74
CA GLN A 436 -1.33 27.50 1.35
C GLN A 436 -1.68 26.35 0.39
N PRO A 437 -2.20 26.63 -0.82
CA PRO A 437 -2.45 25.59 -1.82
C PRO A 437 -1.15 24.91 -2.29
N PHE A 438 -1.29 23.78 -3.00
CA PHE A 438 -0.17 23.19 -3.73
C PHE A 438 0.32 24.15 -4.80
N ILE A 439 1.63 24.25 -4.95
CA ILE A 439 2.30 25.16 -5.88
C ILE A 439 3.13 24.30 -6.83
N ASP A 440 2.85 24.37 -8.13
CA ASP A 440 3.55 23.54 -9.12
C ASP A 440 4.88 24.20 -9.53
N SER A 441 4.92 25.53 -9.52
CA SER A 441 6.12 26.31 -9.82
C SER A 441 6.30 27.50 -8.90
N VAL A 442 7.55 27.88 -8.62
CA VAL A 442 7.90 29.15 -7.99
C VAL A 442 7.38 30.37 -8.78
N LEU A 443 7.08 30.22 -10.07
CA LEU A 443 6.44 31.26 -10.89
C LEU A 443 4.97 31.51 -10.55
N ASP A 444 4.30 30.59 -9.86
CA ASP A 444 2.88 30.73 -9.49
C ASP A 444 2.67 31.71 -8.34
N VAL A 445 3.76 32.23 -7.75
CA VAL A 445 3.76 33.16 -6.61
C VAL A 445 4.57 34.43 -6.93
N PRO A 446 4.20 35.19 -7.97
CA PRO A 446 4.95 36.35 -8.42
C PRO A 446 4.90 37.48 -7.38
N GLY A 447 6.05 38.13 -7.13
CA GLY A 447 6.17 39.25 -6.20
C GLY A 447 6.28 38.87 -4.73
N GLU A 448 6.07 37.59 -4.39
CA GLU A 448 6.19 37.09 -3.03
C GLU A 448 7.65 37.05 -2.53
N THR A 449 7.80 37.00 -1.21
CA THR A 449 9.12 36.90 -0.56
C THR A 449 9.50 35.45 -0.33
N VAL A 450 10.63 35.00 -0.89
CA VAL A 450 11.13 33.63 -0.76
C VAL A 450 12.46 33.63 0.00
N ALA A 451 12.56 32.81 1.04
CA ALA A 451 13.79 32.60 1.78
C ALA A 451 14.71 31.62 1.06
N VAL A 452 16.01 31.96 1.02
CA VAL A 452 17.09 31.11 0.51
C VAL A 452 18.30 31.19 1.44
N ILE A 453 19.09 30.11 1.52
CA ILE A 453 20.30 30.10 2.34
C ILE A 453 21.36 31.03 1.74
N ARG A 454 21.97 31.87 2.58
CA ARG A 454 22.99 32.85 2.17
C ARG A 454 24.16 32.15 1.46
N ARG A 455 24.57 32.67 0.30
CA ARG A 455 25.74 32.20 -0.48
C ARG A 455 25.66 30.72 -0.94
N HIS A 456 24.51 30.07 -0.81
CA HIS A 456 24.21 28.82 -1.52
C HIS A 456 23.96 29.08 -3.00
N ALA A 457 24.14 28.07 -3.86
CA ALA A 457 24.01 28.25 -5.31
C ALA A 457 22.57 28.63 -5.74
N LEU A 458 21.57 28.23 -4.94
CA LEU A 458 20.17 28.62 -5.13
C LEU A 458 19.98 30.13 -5.24
N GLN A 459 20.76 30.91 -4.49
CA GLN A 459 20.69 32.36 -4.53
C GLN A 459 20.99 32.90 -5.95
N ASP A 460 22.05 32.42 -6.59
CA ASP A 460 22.42 32.85 -7.93
C ASP A 460 21.48 32.30 -9.00
N ILE A 461 21.03 31.05 -8.84
CA ILE A 461 20.07 30.41 -9.74
C ILE A 461 18.76 31.22 -9.73
N PHE A 462 18.22 31.53 -8.56
CA PHE A 462 16.97 32.27 -8.41
C PHE A 462 17.08 33.71 -8.89
N ARG A 463 18.15 34.44 -8.54
CA ARG A 463 18.37 35.82 -9.03
C ARG A 463 18.40 35.91 -10.55
N ARG A 464 18.96 34.91 -11.22
CA ARG A 464 19.08 34.88 -12.69
C ARG A 464 17.80 34.42 -13.37
N ARG A 465 17.10 33.44 -12.79
CA ARG A 465 15.95 32.79 -13.43
C ARG A 465 14.60 33.40 -13.05
N TYR A 466 14.50 33.98 -11.86
CA TYR A 466 13.28 34.52 -11.27
C TYR A 466 13.52 35.94 -10.72
N PRO A 467 13.80 36.94 -11.58
CA PRO A 467 14.15 38.29 -11.14
C PRO A 467 13.01 39.02 -10.41
N ASP A 468 11.76 38.59 -10.61
CA ASP A 468 10.56 39.21 -10.03
C ASP A 468 10.22 38.70 -8.62
N ILE A 469 11.04 37.79 -8.06
CA ILE A 469 10.84 37.22 -6.72
C ILE A 469 11.77 37.93 -5.73
N HIS A 470 11.21 38.37 -4.61
CA HIS A 470 11.98 39.01 -3.55
C HIS A 470 12.67 37.94 -2.71
N LEU A 471 14.00 37.91 -2.72
CA LEU A 471 14.76 36.93 -1.94
C LEU A 471 15.21 37.52 -0.59
N ILE A 472 14.95 36.80 0.49
CA ILE A 472 15.59 37.04 1.80
C ILE A 472 16.62 35.95 2.09
N GLU A 473 17.69 36.34 2.78
CA GLU A 473 18.80 35.46 3.10
C GLU A 473 18.68 34.92 4.53
N VAL A 474 18.77 33.60 4.68
CA VAL A 474 18.80 32.91 5.97
C VAL A 474 20.12 32.14 6.15
N ASP A 475 20.45 31.79 7.39
CA ASP A 475 21.74 31.14 7.69
C ASP A 475 21.71 29.62 7.52
N ASN A 476 20.55 28.98 7.73
CA ASN A 476 20.41 27.52 7.70
C ASN A 476 18.94 27.11 7.43
N PRO A 477 18.67 25.81 7.17
CA PRO A 477 17.33 25.34 6.84
C PRO A 477 16.27 25.62 7.91
N LEU A 478 16.64 25.56 9.20
CA LEU A 478 15.72 25.86 10.29
C LEU A 478 15.30 27.33 10.29
N ALA A 479 16.25 28.25 10.12
CA ALA A 479 15.96 29.68 10.00
C ALA A 479 15.06 29.98 8.79
N GLY A 480 15.23 29.26 7.68
CA GLY A 480 14.36 29.35 6.50
C GLY A 480 12.92 28.95 6.79
N LEU A 481 12.72 27.79 7.42
CA LEU A 481 11.37 27.32 7.79
C LEU A 481 10.72 28.22 8.84
N GLU A 482 11.50 28.75 9.78
CA GLU A 482 11.00 29.66 10.81
C GLU A 482 10.55 31.00 10.22
N ALA A 483 11.27 31.54 9.23
CA ALA A 483 10.84 32.73 8.49
C ALA A 483 9.48 32.52 7.79
N VAL A 484 9.24 31.31 7.24
CA VAL A 484 7.93 30.95 6.66
C VAL A 484 6.84 30.86 7.72
N ARG A 485 7.16 30.24 8.86
CA ARG A 485 6.26 30.06 9.99
C ARG A 485 5.82 31.39 10.60
N GLN A 486 6.73 32.34 10.74
CA GLN A 486 6.48 33.67 11.31
C GLN A 486 5.79 34.63 10.32
N GLY A 487 5.82 34.33 9.02
CA GLY A 487 5.23 35.18 7.99
C GLY A 487 6.20 36.17 7.35
N ASP A 488 7.49 36.11 7.71
CA ASP A 488 8.55 36.93 7.12
C ASP A 488 8.86 36.53 5.67
N ALA A 489 8.62 35.26 5.33
CA ALA A 489 8.65 34.74 3.97
C ALA A 489 7.33 34.03 3.62
N PHE A 490 6.95 34.12 2.36
CA PHE A 490 5.89 33.31 1.78
C PHE A 490 6.30 31.83 1.71
N GLY A 491 7.54 31.56 1.31
CA GLY A 491 8.08 30.21 1.22
C GLY A 491 9.60 30.15 1.37
N PHE A 492 10.12 28.95 1.59
CA PHE A 492 11.54 28.65 1.72
C PHE A 492 11.93 27.59 0.70
N VAL A 493 12.96 27.86 -0.10
CA VAL A 493 13.46 26.93 -1.11
C VAL A 493 14.75 26.28 -0.63
N ASP A 494 14.73 24.96 -0.58
CA ASP A 494 15.88 24.09 -0.30
C ASP A 494 15.57 22.67 -0.82
N THR A 495 16.41 21.70 -0.52
CA THR A 495 16.18 20.31 -0.94
C THR A 495 15.08 19.64 -0.13
N SER A 496 14.41 18.65 -0.74
CA SER A 496 13.37 17.87 -0.06
C SER A 496 13.87 17.16 1.20
N VAL A 497 15.12 16.69 1.19
CA VAL A 497 15.73 15.96 2.30
C VAL A 497 16.07 16.89 3.45
N SER A 498 16.62 18.08 3.15
CA SER A 498 16.94 19.12 4.14
C SER A 498 15.67 19.62 4.85
N ILE A 499 14.66 20.02 4.06
CA ILE A 499 13.37 20.49 4.58
C ILE A 499 12.67 19.39 5.38
N GLY A 500 12.57 18.17 4.83
CA GLY A 500 11.91 17.06 5.51
C GLY A 500 12.59 16.68 6.84
N TYR A 501 13.92 16.73 6.88
CA TYR A 501 14.69 16.53 8.11
C TYR A 501 14.43 17.64 9.14
N ALA A 502 14.49 18.91 8.71
CA ALA A 502 14.33 20.05 9.60
C ALA A 502 12.91 20.14 10.18
N ILE A 503 11.87 19.89 9.37
CA ILE A 503 10.46 19.83 9.82
C ILE A 503 10.30 18.75 10.89
N ARG A 504 10.79 17.53 10.63
CA ARG A 504 10.65 16.40 11.56
C ARG A 504 11.42 16.63 12.85
N LYS A 505 12.70 17.01 12.75
CA LYS A 505 13.57 17.19 13.91
C LYS A 505 13.07 18.26 14.86
N ASN A 506 12.52 19.34 14.31
CA ASN A 506 12.05 20.49 15.09
C ASN A 506 10.52 20.50 15.28
N GLN A 507 9.81 19.44 14.86
CA GLN A 507 8.36 19.28 15.00
C GLN A 507 7.54 20.46 14.45
N LEU A 508 7.95 21.00 13.30
CA LEU A 508 7.33 22.17 12.68
C LEU A 508 6.06 21.76 11.91
N ILE A 509 4.95 21.53 12.63
CA ILE A 509 3.68 21.09 12.05
C ILE A 509 2.99 22.16 11.18
N GLU A 510 3.33 23.45 11.39
CA GLU A 510 2.70 24.60 10.72
C GLU A 510 3.19 24.83 9.28
N VAL A 511 4.22 24.09 8.84
CA VAL A 511 4.82 24.21 7.51
C VAL A 511 4.77 22.88 6.77
N LYS A 512 4.67 22.94 5.44
CA LYS A 512 4.63 21.78 4.56
C LYS A 512 5.46 22.00 3.30
N ILE A 513 5.82 20.91 2.63
CA ILE A 513 6.33 20.97 1.26
C ILE A 513 5.13 21.19 0.32
N ALA A 514 5.11 22.33 -0.37
CA ALA A 514 4.00 22.74 -1.23
C ALA A 514 4.20 22.40 -2.70
N GLY A 515 5.43 22.10 -3.14
CA GLY A 515 5.76 21.86 -4.54
C GLY A 515 7.18 21.34 -4.73
N LYS A 516 7.39 20.58 -5.81
CA LYS A 516 8.73 20.21 -6.31
C LYS A 516 9.08 21.15 -7.46
N LEU A 517 10.33 21.60 -7.48
CA LEU A 517 10.85 22.47 -8.53
C LEU A 517 11.56 21.64 -9.61
N ASP A 518 11.52 22.12 -10.85
CA ASP A 518 12.13 21.45 -12.01
C ASP A 518 13.66 21.61 -12.06
N GLU A 519 14.21 22.52 -11.27
CA GLU A 519 15.63 22.80 -11.18
C GLU A 519 16.41 21.58 -10.66
N ARG A 520 17.42 21.17 -11.44
CA ARG A 520 18.43 20.21 -10.97
C ARG A 520 19.38 20.89 -9.99
N TYR A 521 19.77 20.18 -8.95
CA TYR A 521 20.76 20.66 -7.98
C TYR A 521 21.88 19.62 -7.84
N PRO A 522 22.76 19.52 -8.86
CA PRO A 522 23.82 18.54 -8.88
C PRO A 522 24.95 18.94 -7.92
N LEU A 523 25.13 18.15 -6.86
CA LEU A 523 26.22 18.31 -5.90
C LEU A 523 27.51 17.73 -6.49
N THR A 524 28.56 18.56 -6.50
CA THR A 524 29.91 18.22 -6.95
C THR A 524 30.91 18.51 -5.84
N ILE A 525 32.10 17.90 -5.89
CA ILE A 525 33.19 18.26 -4.99
C ILE A 525 33.98 19.40 -5.65
N GLY A 526 34.20 20.48 -4.90
CA GLY A 526 35.05 21.58 -5.35
C GLY A 526 36.51 21.29 -5.01
N VAL A 527 37.40 21.34 -5.99
CA VAL A 527 38.85 21.22 -5.80
C VAL A 527 39.47 22.58 -6.11
N ARG A 528 40.53 22.97 -5.39
CA ARG A 528 41.28 24.20 -5.73
C ARG A 528 41.61 24.26 -7.23
N GLY A 529 41.30 25.39 -7.88
CA GLY A 529 41.32 25.50 -9.34
C GLY A 529 42.71 25.44 -9.99
N ASP A 530 43.78 25.50 -9.20
CA ASP A 530 45.17 25.39 -9.64
C ASP A 530 45.78 24.01 -9.39
N ASP A 531 44.97 23.00 -9.04
CA ASP A 531 45.42 21.62 -8.80
C ASP A 531 44.64 20.60 -9.66
N PRO A 532 44.94 20.52 -10.96
CA PRO A 532 44.26 19.60 -11.87
C PRO A 532 44.56 18.13 -11.56
N LEU A 533 45.68 17.85 -10.87
CA LEU A 533 46.04 16.49 -10.48
C LEU A 533 45.13 16.00 -9.35
N LEU A 534 44.88 16.85 -8.34
CA LEU A 534 43.93 16.55 -7.27
C LEU A 534 42.50 16.39 -7.80
N LEU A 535 42.11 17.18 -8.81
CA LEU A 535 40.82 17.01 -9.49
C LEU A 535 40.70 15.63 -10.14
N SER A 536 41.72 15.23 -10.91
CA SER A 536 41.73 13.92 -11.57
C SER A 536 41.65 12.75 -10.57
N ILE A 537 42.32 12.89 -9.42
CA ILE A 537 42.27 11.92 -8.31
C ILE A 537 40.84 11.79 -7.77
N TYR A 538 40.18 12.92 -7.49
CA TYR A 538 38.83 12.92 -6.94
C TYR A 538 37.78 12.42 -7.93
N ASP A 539 37.90 12.74 -9.22
CA ASP A 539 37.03 12.17 -10.25
C ASP A 539 37.16 10.64 -10.33
N LYS A 540 38.39 10.10 -10.23
CA LYS A 540 38.62 8.65 -10.21
C LYS A 540 38.09 7.98 -8.94
N ALA A 541 38.21 8.66 -7.80
CA ALA A 541 37.67 8.15 -6.54
C ALA A 541 36.14 8.14 -6.52
N LEU A 542 35.51 9.19 -7.05
CA LEU A 542 34.06 9.23 -7.23
C LEU A 542 33.58 8.15 -8.21
N ALA A 543 34.29 7.95 -9.32
CA ALA A 543 33.96 6.90 -10.28
C ALA A 543 34.10 5.47 -9.71
N SER A 544 34.84 5.29 -8.61
CA SER A 544 34.98 4.02 -7.92
C SER A 544 34.06 3.86 -6.69
N LEU A 545 33.21 4.86 -6.39
CA LEU A 545 32.14 4.73 -5.41
C LEU A 545 30.92 4.01 -6.02
N PRO A 546 30.47 2.88 -5.47
CA PRO A 546 29.20 2.28 -5.86
C PRO A 546 28.03 3.20 -5.52
N GLU A 547 27.02 3.26 -6.40
CA GLU A 547 25.76 3.98 -6.13
C GLU A 547 25.12 3.50 -4.82
N GLU A 548 25.27 2.21 -4.48
CA GLU A 548 24.73 1.64 -3.25
C GLU A 548 25.33 2.24 -1.96
N GLU A 549 26.59 2.69 -1.96
CA GLU A 549 27.19 3.37 -0.80
C GLU A 549 26.60 4.77 -0.60
N ILE A 550 26.33 5.46 -1.71
CA ILE A 550 25.66 6.76 -1.70
C ILE A 550 24.22 6.58 -1.18
N ASP A 551 23.52 5.54 -1.64
CA ASP A 551 22.18 5.18 -1.16
C ASP A 551 22.18 4.76 0.32
N GLN A 552 23.21 4.07 0.80
CA GLN A 552 23.37 3.73 2.22
C GLN A 552 23.66 4.97 3.08
N ALA A 553 24.45 5.92 2.59
CA ALA A 553 24.62 7.21 3.25
C ALA A 553 23.29 7.97 3.29
N LEU A 554 22.55 8.02 2.19
CA LEU A 554 21.24 8.66 2.12
C LEU A 554 20.24 8.02 3.10
N SER A 555 20.09 6.70 3.11
CA SER A 555 19.11 6.00 3.95
C SER A 555 19.42 6.05 5.45
N ARG A 556 20.69 6.14 5.85
CA ARG A 556 21.09 6.32 7.26
C ARG A 556 20.61 7.64 7.85
N TRP A 557 20.66 8.71 7.04
CA TRP A 557 20.44 10.08 7.51
C TRP A 557 19.07 10.63 7.12
N ALA A 558 18.61 10.30 5.92
CA ALA A 558 17.26 10.55 5.44
C ALA A 558 16.43 9.30 5.75
N SER A 559 15.59 9.38 6.78
CA SER A 559 14.49 8.43 6.97
C SER A 559 13.49 8.65 5.83
N VAL A 560 13.83 8.14 4.66
CA VAL A 560 12.96 8.04 3.50
C VAL A 560 11.99 6.93 3.87
N GLU A 561 10.86 7.31 4.49
CA GLU A 561 9.65 6.54 4.25
C GLU A 561 9.45 6.62 2.75
N THR A 562 9.87 5.58 2.06
CA THR A 562 9.47 5.35 0.68
C THR A 562 7.96 5.31 0.77
N VAL A 563 7.31 6.42 0.43
CA VAL A 563 5.87 6.46 0.22
C VAL A 563 5.67 5.47 -0.91
N LYS A 564 5.38 4.22 -0.54
CA LYS A 564 5.12 3.15 -1.50
C LYS A 564 4.01 3.69 -2.38
N GLU A 565 4.32 3.96 -3.64
CA GLU A 565 3.30 4.19 -4.65
C GLU A 565 2.25 3.09 -4.44
N LEU A 566 1.00 3.47 -4.16
CA LEU A 566 -0.05 2.51 -3.88
C LEU A 566 -0.03 1.45 -4.98
N ASP A 567 0.21 0.21 -4.58
CA ASP A 567 0.39 -0.93 -5.46
C ASP A 567 -0.86 -1.04 -6.35
N ARG A 568 -0.80 -0.52 -7.58
CA ARG A 568 -1.93 -0.42 -8.52
C ARG A 568 -2.71 -1.74 -8.64
N PRO A 569 -2.10 -2.94 -8.67
CA PRO A 569 -2.86 -4.20 -8.67
C PRO A 569 -3.70 -4.42 -7.40
N LEU A 570 -3.31 -3.91 -6.23
CA LEU A 570 -4.11 -4.00 -5.00
C LEU A 570 -5.36 -3.12 -5.08
N LEU A 571 -5.27 -1.92 -5.65
CA LEU A 571 -6.42 -1.03 -5.85
C LEU A 571 -7.48 -1.68 -6.74
N PHE A 572 -7.08 -2.33 -7.84
CA PHE A 572 -8.02 -3.06 -8.69
C PHE A 572 -8.71 -4.22 -7.95
N LYS A 573 -8.01 -4.93 -7.04
CA LYS A 573 -8.63 -5.96 -6.18
C LYS A 573 -9.65 -5.36 -5.22
N ILE A 574 -9.35 -4.23 -4.61
CA ILE A 574 -10.25 -3.52 -3.69
C ILE A 574 -11.50 -3.04 -4.44
N PHE A 575 -11.34 -2.37 -5.58
CA PHE A 575 -12.48 -1.93 -6.40
C PHE A 575 -13.32 -3.12 -6.92
N GLY A 576 -12.67 -4.23 -7.28
CA GLY A 576 -13.36 -5.47 -7.62
C GLY A 576 -14.20 -6.01 -6.47
N ALA A 577 -13.64 -6.06 -5.25
CA ALA A 577 -14.35 -6.51 -4.06
C ALA A 577 -15.55 -5.59 -3.70
N ILE A 578 -15.36 -4.27 -3.77
CA ILE A 578 -16.45 -3.28 -3.56
C ILE A 578 -17.55 -3.49 -4.61
N GLY A 579 -17.19 -3.72 -5.87
CA GLY A 579 -18.14 -4.01 -6.94
C GLY A 579 -18.98 -5.28 -6.68
N VAL A 580 -18.35 -6.36 -6.21
CA VAL A 580 -19.04 -7.61 -5.83
C VAL A 580 -19.99 -7.38 -4.66
N ILE A 581 -19.54 -6.68 -3.62
CA ILE A 581 -20.39 -6.35 -2.46
C ILE A 581 -21.59 -5.50 -2.91
N GLY A 582 -21.37 -4.48 -3.75
CA GLY A 582 -22.43 -3.66 -4.31
C GLY A 582 -23.45 -4.47 -5.11
N LEU A 583 -23.00 -5.43 -5.92
CA LEU A 583 -23.89 -6.33 -6.68
C LEU A 583 -24.73 -7.23 -5.77
N LEU A 584 -24.14 -7.78 -4.71
CA LEU A 584 -24.84 -8.61 -3.72
C LEU A 584 -25.91 -7.81 -2.97
N LEU A 585 -25.59 -6.58 -2.55
CA LEU A 585 -26.53 -5.68 -1.89
C LEU A 585 -27.69 -5.31 -2.82
N PHE A 586 -27.38 -5.00 -4.09
CA PHE A 586 -28.40 -4.71 -5.10
C PHE A 586 -29.31 -5.90 -5.40
N TYR A 587 -28.74 -7.11 -5.52
CA TYR A 587 -29.51 -8.34 -5.70
C TYR A 587 -30.45 -8.59 -4.51
N ARG A 588 -29.92 -8.46 -3.29
CA ARG A 588 -30.71 -8.57 -2.05
C ARG A 588 -31.89 -7.59 -2.05
N ASP A 589 -31.65 -6.32 -2.37
CA ASP A 589 -32.69 -5.29 -2.40
C ASP A 589 -33.82 -5.63 -3.38
N ARG A 590 -33.47 -6.09 -4.59
CA ARG A 590 -34.44 -6.53 -5.61
C ARG A 590 -35.29 -7.70 -5.15
N VAL A 591 -34.67 -8.69 -4.51
CA VAL A 591 -35.37 -9.88 -4.00
C VAL A 591 -36.31 -9.51 -2.85
N ILE A 592 -35.84 -8.74 -1.87
CA ILE A 592 -36.64 -8.29 -0.71
C ILE A 592 -37.84 -7.47 -1.16
N SER A 593 -37.63 -6.53 -2.09
CA SER A 593 -38.70 -5.71 -2.65
C SER A 593 -39.80 -6.56 -3.31
N GLY A 594 -39.42 -7.69 -3.94
CA GLY A 594 -40.37 -8.65 -4.49
C GLY A 594 -41.19 -9.39 -3.43
N TYR A 595 -40.54 -9.85 -2.35
CA TYR A 595 -41.22 -10.53 -1.24
C TYR A 595 -42.19 -9.60 -0.50
N ASN A 596 -41.80 -8.36 -0.23
CA ASN A 596 -42.66 -7.40 0.47
C ASN A 596 -43.97 -7.14 -0.28
N ARG A 597 -43.94 -7.06 -1.61
CA ARG A 597 -45.16 -6.91 -2.43
C ARG A 597 -46.09 -8.11 -2.32
N ARG A 598 -45.54 -9.33 -2.36
CA ARG A 598 -46.33 -10.56 -2.21
C ARG A 598 -46.95 -10.67 -0.82
N LEU A 599 -46.20 -10.26 0.20
CA LEU A 599 -46.68 -10.25 1.58
C LEU A 599 -47.84 -9.26 1.78
N GLN A 600 -47.73 -8.06 1.20
CA GLN A 600 -48.80 -7.07 1.24
C GLN A 600 -50.08 -7.56 0.54
N GLU A 601 -49.94 -8.20 -0.62
CA GLU A 601 -51.09 -8.77 -1.33
C GLU A 601 -51.74 -9.91 -0.53
N ALA A 602 -50.95 -10.84 0.02
CA ALA A 602 -51.46 -11.91 0.86
C ALA A 602 -52.19 -11.38 2.10
N ASN A 603 -51.65 -10.35 2.76
CA ASN A 603 -52.31 -9.71 3.90
C ASN A 603 -53.63 -9.03 3.50
N ARG A 604 -53.68 -8.38 2.33
CA ARG A 604 -54.91 -7.77 1.81
C ARG A 604 -56.00 -8.82 1.56
N GLN A 605 -55.63 -9.95 0.96
CA GLN A 605 -56.56 -11.06 0.72
C GLN A 605 -57.09 -11.66 2.03
N LEU A 606 -56.22 -11.87 3.03
CA LEU A 606 -56.62 -12.31 4.37
C LEU A 606 -57.59 -11.31 5.04
N GLN A 607 -57.34 -10.01 4.89
CA GLN A 607 -58.20 -8.98 5.47
C GLN A 607 -59.61 -9.03 4.85
N ILE A 608 -59.71 -9.14 3.52
CA ILE A 608 -61.00 -9.27 2.81
C ILE A 608 -61.75 -10.51 3.32
N LEU A 609 -61.13 -11.70 3.22
CA LEU A 609 -61.72 -12.98 3.65
C LEU A 609 -62.22 -12.97 5.10
N SER A 610 -61.60 -12.14 5.94
CA SER A 610 -61.90 -12.09 7.36
C SER A 610 -62.90 -10.97 7.72
N THR A 611 -63.16 -9.98 6.86
CA THR A 611 -64.12 -8.87 7.13
C THR A 611 -65.41 -8.90 6.32
N THR A 612 -65.49 -9.68 5.24
CA THR A 612 -66.69 -9.81 4.42
C THR A 612 -67.36 -11.18 4.59
N ASP A 613 -68.68 -11.25 4.38
CA ASP A 613 -69.40 -12.51 4.26
C ASP A 613 -69.11 -13.15 2.91
N GLN A 614 -68.73 -14.43 2.89
CA GLN A 614 -68.26 -15.11 1.68
C GLN A 614 -69.36 -15.29 0.62
N LEU A 615 -70.62 -15.42 1.04
CA LEU A 615 -71.75 -15.60 0.12
C LEU A 615 -72.21 -14.25 -0.44
N THR A 616 -72.48 -13.28 0.44
CA THR A 616 -73.20 -12.05 0.07
C THR A 616 -72.29 -10.89 -0.29
N GLY A 617 -71.01 -10.93 0.10
CA GLY A 617 -70.02 -9.89 -0.18
C GLY A 617 -70.15 -8.61 0.66
N VAL A 618 -71.20 -8.49 1.49
CA VAL A 618 -71.33 -7.40 2.47
C VAL A 618 -70.48 -7.69 3.72
N ALA A 619 -70.42 -6.77 4.67
CA ALA A 619 -69.62 -6.96 5.88
C ALA A 619 -70.11 -8.17 6.70
N ASN A 620 -69.19 -8.84 7.39
CA ASN A 620 -69.54 -9.92 8.33
C ASN A 620 -69.63 -9.39 9.77
N ARG A 621 -70.07 -10.27 10.69
CA ARG A 621 -70.17 -9.98 12.13
C ARG A 621 -68.88 -9.42 12.74
N ARG A 622 -67.71 -9.84 12.27
CA ARG A 622 -66.42 -9.35 12.77
C ARG A 622 -66.19 -7.89 12.37
N LYS A 623 -66.51 -7.52 11.12
CA LYS A 623 -66.40 -6.13 10.67
C LYS A 623 -67.41 -5.21 11.35
N PHE A 624 -68.60 -5.72 11.67
CA PHE A 624 -69.55 -4.97 12.50
C PHE A 624 -68.97 -4.64 13.88
N ALA A 625 -68.42 -5.63 14.59
CA ALA A 625 -67.84 -5.41 15.92
C ALA A 625 -66.72 -4.35 15.90
N GLU A 626 -65.91 -4.32 14.84
CA GLU A 626 -64.87 -3.31 14.62
C GLU A 626 -65.45 -1.90 14.42
N VAL A 627 -66.48 -1.77 13.58
CA VAL A 627 -67.04 -0.45 13.20
C VAL A 627 -67.97 0.10 14.27
N VAL A 628 -68.84 -0.72 14.87
CA VAL A 628 -69.83 -0.26 15.85
C VAL A 628 -69.17 0.33 17.10
N ALA A 629 -68.04 -0.23 17.54
CA ALA A 629 -67.29 0.30 18.67
C ALA A 629 -66.79 1.74 18.40
N ASN A 630 -66.30 1.99 17.19
CA ASN A 630 -65.83 3.31 16.77
C ASN A 630 -66.99 4.30 16.63
N GLU A 631 -68.12 3.88 16.06
CA GLU A 631 -69.28 4.75 15.88
C GLU A 631 -70.00 5.06 17.20
N VAL A 632 -70.03 4.14 18.16
CA VAL A 632 -70.50 4.42 19.53
C VAL A 632 -69.61 5.45 20.21
N ALA A 633 -68.28 5.25 20.19
CA ALA A 633 -67.35 6.23 20.78
C ALA A 633 -67.47 7.62 20.12
N ARG A 634 -67.73 7.66 18.81
CA ARG A 634 -67.98 8.90 18.07
C ARG A 634 -69.30 9.55 18.47
N THR A 635 -70.34 8.75 18.63
CA THR A 635 -71.68 9.20 19.06
C THR A 635 -71.64 9.78 20.45
N ASP A 636 -71.03 9.08 21.42
CA ASP A 636 -70.88 9.56 22.80
C ASP A 636 -70.04 10.86 22.87
N ARG A 637 -69.03 11.01 22.00
CA ARG A 637 -68.15 12.18 22.01
C ARG A 637 -68.75 13.43 21.35
N TYR A 638 -69.49 13.25 20.27
CA TYR A 638 -69.97 14.36 19.43
C TYR A 638 -71.49 14.56 19.49
N GLU A 639 -72.20 13.78 20.30
CA GLU A 639 -73.66 13.83 20.47
C GLU A 639 -74.42 13.74 19.13
N VAL A 640 -73.91 12.92 18.21
CA VAL A 640 -74.54 12.65 16.91
C VAL A 640 -75.38 11.37 16.97
N PRO A 641 -76.57 11.30 16.35
CA PRO A 641 -77.44 10.13 16.49
C PRO A 641 -76.85 8.90 15.78
N LEU A 642 -77.07 7.71 16.32
CA LEU A 642 -76.66 6.44 15.72
C LEU A 642 -77.85 5.48 15.80
N SER A 643 -78.22 4.85 14.68
CA SER A 643 -79.32 3.87 14.68
C SER A 643 -78.88 2.54 14.11
N LEU A 644 -79.55 1.47 14.56
CA LEU A 644 -79.37 0.12 14.09
C LEU A 644 -80.70 -0.41 13.56
N ILE A 645 -80.66 -0.99 12.36
CA ILE A 645 -81.76 -1.72 11.76
C ILE A 645 -81.37 -3.20 11.76
N ILE A 646 -82.23 -4.07 12.27
CA ILE A 646 -82.14 -5.53 12.06
C ILE A 646 -83.22 -5.90 11.06
N ALA A 647 -82.83 -6.61 10.01
CA ALA A 647 -83.71 -7.12 8.98
C ALA A 647 -83.62 -8.65 8.94
N ASP A 648 -84.76 -9.31 8.78
CA ASP A 648 -84.83 -10.77 8.64
C ASP A 648 -85.84 -11.14 7.56
N ILE A 649 -85.46 -12.12 6.74
CA ILE A 649 -86.27 -12.56 5.61
C ILE A 649 -87.44 -13.41 6.10
N ASP A 650 -88.66 -12.94 5.81
CA ASP A 650 -89.86 -13.63 6.23
C ASP A 650 -90.01 -14.97 5.50
N HIS A 651 -90.23 -16.03 6.29
CA HIS A 651 -90.42 -17.40 5.80
C HIS A 651 -89.25 -17.95 4.96
N PHE A 652 -88.01 -17.52 5.19
CA PHE A 652 -86.84 -17.98 4.43
C PHE A 652 -86.64 -19.50 4.44
N LYS A 653 -86.92 -20.16 5.57
CA LYS A 653 -86.92 -21.63 5.65
C LYS A 653 -87.85 -22.27 4.62
N ALA A 654 -89.04 -21.70 4.39
CA ALA A 654 -89.96 -22.21 3.38
C ALA A 654 -89.43 -22.03 1.94
N ILE A 655 -88.66 -20.96 1.69
CA ILE A 655 -87.97 -20.75 0.41
C ILE A 655 -86.92 -21.86 0.20
N ASN A 656 -86.09 -22.13 1.20
CA ASN A 656 -85.10 -23.21 1.15
C ASN A 656 -85.75 -24.59 0.99
N ASP A 657 -86.79 -24.87 1.77
CA ASP A 657 -87.47 -26.17 1.77
C ASP A 657 -88.20 -26.43 0.43
N SER A 658 -88.68 -25.38 -0.26
CA SER A 658 -89.42 -25.50 -1.53
C SER A 658 -88.56 -25.44 -2.79
N GLN A 659 -87.47 -24.66 -2.78
CA GLN A 659 -86.68 -24.35 -3.99
C GLN A 659 -85.19 -24.69 -3.86
N GLY A 660 -84.80 -25.29 -2.74
CA GLY A 660 -83.43 -25.69 -2.44
C GLY A 660 -82.58 -24.53 -1.92
N HIS A 661 -81.49 -24.90 -1.23
CA HIS A 661 -80.57 -23.95 -0.62
C HIS A 661 -79.88 -23.01 -1.63
N ASP A 662 -79.55 -23.50 -2.83
CA ASP A 662 -78.93 -22.67 -3.88
C ASP A 662 -79.81 -21.49 -4.29
N SER A 663 -81.14 -21.70 -4.31
CA SER A 663 -82.11 -20.64 -4.59
C SER A 663 -82.15 -19.65 -3.42
N GLY A 664 -82.21 -20.13 -2.18
CA GLY A 664 -82.14 -19.28 -0.99
C GLY A 664 -80.86 -18.43 -0.92
N ASP A 665 -79.73 -19.00 -1.30
CA ASP A 665 -78.44 -18.30 -1.41
C ASP A 665 -78.50 -17.16 -2.44
N GLN A 666 -79.17 -17.38 -3.59
CA GLN A 666 -79.40 -16.30 -4.56
C GLN A 666 -80.30 -15.19 -4.01
N VAL A 667 -81.30 -15.52 -3.17
CA VAL A 667 -82.11 -14.50 -2.47
C VAL A 667 -81.21 -13.67 -1.57
N LEU A 668 -80.37 -14.31 -0.76
CA LEU A 668 -79.45 -13.62 0.16
C LEU A 668 -78.48 -12.70 -0.58
N VAL A 669 -77.88 -13.15 -1.69
CA VAL A 669 -76.98 -12.32 -2.51
C VAL A 669 -77.70 -11.12 -3.11
N ARG A 670 -78.90 -11.31 -3.66
CA ARG A 670 -79.69 -10.23 -4.27
C ARG A 670 -80.19 -9.24 -3.21
N LEU A 671 -80.57 -9.75 -2.03
CA LEU A 671 -81.03 -8.94 -0.91
C LEU A 671 -79.90 -8.10 -0.32
N ALA A 672 -78.72 -8.69 -0.13
CA ALA A 672 -77.55 -7.98 0.35
C ALA A 672 -77.13 -6.85 -0.58
N ARG A 673 -77.16 -7.08 -1.91
CA ARG A 673 -76.94 -6.03 -2.91
C ARG A 673 -78.01 -4.94 -2.84
N LEU A 674 -79.27 -5.32 -2.73
CA LEU A 674 -80.39 -4.37 -2.61
C LEU A 674 -80.24 -3.49 -1.36
N PHE A 675 -79.86 -4.08 -0.21
CA PHE A 675 -79.59 -3.34 1.02
C PHE A 675 -78.38 -2.41 0.86
N ALA A 676 -77.28 -2.87 0.27
CA ALA A 676 -76.09 -2.05 0.02
C ALA A 676 -76.38 -0.88 -0.94
N ASP A 677 -77.11 -1.12 -2.03
CA ASP A 677 -77.44 -0.11 -3.05
C ASP A 677 -78.47 0.93 -2.55
N THR A 678 -79.32 0.54 -1.60
CA THR A 678 -80.33 1.43 -1.01
C THR A 678 -79.78 2.22 0.18
N SER A 679 -78.74 1.70 0.84
CA SER A 679 -78.08 2.36 1.98
C SER A 679 -77.01 3.35 1.50
N ARG A 680 -76.61 4.29 2.35
CA ARG A 680 -75.56 5.26 2.02
C ARG A 680 -74.17 4.61 2.10
N PRO A 681 -73.14 5.18 1.44
CA PRO A 681 -71.76 4.71 1.60
C PRO A 681 -71.22 4.74 3.04
N THR A 682 -71.83 5.55 3.91
CA THR A 682 -71.50 5.64 5.35
C THR A 682 -72.21 4.59 6.19
N ASP A 683 -73.27 3.97 5.67
CA ASP A 683 -74.02 2.95 6.38
C ASP A 683 -73.32 1.59 6.19
N LEU A 684 -73.29 0.77 7.24
CA LEU A 684 -72.67 -0.54 7.18
C LEU A 684 -73.74 -1.62 7.11
N VAL A 685 -73.87 -2.23 5.92
CA VAL A 685 -74.70 -3.43 5.73
C VAL A 685 -73.88 -4.66 6.09
N VAL A 686 -74.43 -5.48 6.98
CA VAL A 686 -73.76 -6.64 7.58
C VAL A 686 -74.67 -7.85 7.48
N ARG A 687 -74.15 -8.99 7.06
CA ARG A 687 -74.84 -10.27 7.29
C ARG A 687 -74.50 -10.77 8.70
N TRP A 688 -75.51 -10.86 9.55
CA TRP A 688 -75.36 -11.19 10.98
C TRP A 688 -75.57 -12.68 11.26
N GLY A 689 -76.52 -13.28 10.55
CA GLY A 689 -76.91 -14.69 10.70
C GLY A 689 -77.24 -15.34 9.36
N GLY A 690 -77.96 -16.47 9.40
CA GLY A 690 -78.34 -17.23 8.20
C GLY A 690 -79.17 -16.39 7.22
N GLU A 691 -80.23 -15.76 7.73
CA GLU A 691 -81.19 -14.93 6.98
C GLU A 691 -81.31 -13.50 7.54
N GLU A 692 -80.41 -13.13 8.45
CA GLU A 692 -80.45 -11.88 9.20
C GLU A 692 -79.38 -10.89 8.74
N PHE A 693 -79.78 -9.64 8.58
CA PHE A 693 -78.92 -8.52 8.22
C PHE A 693 -78.99 -7.42 9.28
N LEU A 694 -77.87 -6.78 9.55
CA LEU A 694 -77.80 -5.53 10.30
C LEU A 694 -77.45 -4.38 9.35
N ILE A 695 -78.02 -3.22 9.59
CA ILE A 695 -77.64 -1.97 8.93
C ILE A 695 -77.35 -0.96 10.02
N LEU A 696 -76.06 -0.67 10.22
CA LEU A 696 -75.61 0.39 11.11
C LEU A 696 -75.71 1.71 10.36
N CYS A 697 -76.43 2.68 10.92
CA CYS A 697 -76.71 3.97 10.29
C CYS A 697 -76.09 5.10 11.14
N PRO A 698 -74.81 5.46 10.91
CA PRO A 698 -74.17 6.59 11.59
C PRO A 698 -74.89 7.90 11.31
N GLN A 699 -74.89 8.81 12.29
CA GLN A 699 -75.48 10.16 12.17
C GLN A 699 -76.96 10.13 11.73
N THR A 700 -77.70 9.11 12.15
CA THR A 700 -79.08 8.88 11.74
C THR A 700 -79.96 8.64 12.97
N ALA A 701 -80.93 9.53 13.20
CA ALA A 701 -81.92 9.40 14.28
C ALA A 701 -83.01 8.36 13.95
N LEU A 702 -83.76 7.94 14.96
CA LEU A 702 -84.74 6.84 14.89
C LEU A 702 -85.73 7.00 13.72
N GLU A 703 -86.32 8.18 13.54
CA GLU A 703 -87.31 8.42 12.49
C GLU A 703 -86.70 8.33 11.08
N SER A 704 -85.45 8.78 10.92
CA SER A 704 -84.74 8.68 9.64
C SER A 704 -84.32 7.25 9.34
N ALA A 705 -83.88 6.49 10.35
CA ALA A 705 -83.56 5.07 10.22
C ALA A 705 -84.82 4.24 9.95
N LYS A 706 -85.95 4.58 10.57
CA LYS A 706 -87.26 3.99 10.28
C LYS A 706 -87.68 4.26 8.83
N HIS A 707 -87.46 5.47 8.32
CA HIS A 707 -87.73 5.77 6.92
C HIS A 707 -86.87 4.95 5.96
N LEU A 708 -85.57 4.77 6.27
CA LEU A 708 -84.69 3.87 5.51
C LEU A 708 -85.19 2.43 5.56
N ALA A 709 -85.59 1.92 6.74
CA ALA A 709 -86.16 0.59 6.89
C ALA A 709 -87.45 0.41 6.09
N GLU A 710 -88.33 1.42 6.04
CA GLU A 710 -89.56 1.36 5.22
C GLU A 710 -89.25 1.35 3.72
N LEU A 711 -88.26 2.13 3.30
CA LEU A 711 -87.77 2.12 1.92
C LEU A 711 -87.20 0.75 1.54
N LEU A 712 -86.36 0.18 2.40
CA LEU A 712 -85.79 -1.16 2.21
C LEU A 712 -86.91 -2.20 2.11
N LYS A 713 -87.88 -2.17 3.02
CA LYS A 713 -89.05 -3.07 3.01
C LYS A 713 -89.85 -3.00 1.70
N GLN A 714 -90.13 -1.78 1.22
CA GLN A 714 -90.81 -1.57 -0.06
C GLN A 714 -89.98 -2.14 -1.22
N ARG A 715 -88.68 -1.79 -1.28
CA ARG A 715 -87.77 -2.29 -2.32
C ARG A 715 -87.66 -3.81 -2.35
N VAL A 716 -87.66 -4.45 -1.19
CA VAL A 716 -87.68 -5.92 -1.09
C VAL A 716 -88.99 -6.48 -1.64
N SER A 717 -90.14 -5.92 -1.22
CA SER A 717 -91.46 -6.39 -1.68
C SER A 717 -91.66 -6.23 -3.19
N ASP A 718 -91.12 -5.16 -3.77
CA ASP A 718 -91.23 -4.86 -5.21
C ASP A 718 -90.24 -5.64 -6.07
N LYS A 719 -89.19 -6.22 -5.48
CA LYS A 719 -88.14 -6.90 -6.21
C LYS A 719 -88.56 -8.33 -6.56
N ASP A 720 -88.49 -8.66 -7.85
CA ASP A 720 -88.57 -10.06 -8.27
C ASP A 720 -87.26 -10.81 -7.94
N PHE A 721 -87.35 -11.75 -7.00
CA PHE A 721 -86.25 -12.64 -6.63
C PHE A 721 -86.21 -13.91 -7.48
N GLY A 722 -87.12 -14.10 -8.42
CA GLY A 722 -87.21 -15.29 -9.30
C GLY A 722 -87.77 -16.52 -8.59
N MET A 723 -88.50 -16.32 -7.47
CA MET A 723 -88.98 -17.38 -6.59
C MET A 723 -90.41 -17.84 -6.89
N GLY A 724 -91.08 -17.25 -7.89
CA GLY A 724 -92.49 -17.50 -8.19
C GLY A 724 -93.47 -17.02 -7.10
N GLN A 725 -92.97 -16.45 -6.01
CA GLN A 725 -93.72 -15.83 -4.91
C GLN A 725 -92.96 -14.58 -4.40
N PRO A 726 -93.66 -13.56 -3.86
CA PRO A 726 -93.01 -12.39 -3.28
C PRO A 726 -92.12 -12.76 -2.09
N VAL A 727 -90.89 -12.23 -2.06
CA VAL A 727 -90.02 -12.30 -0.88
C VAL A 727 -90.27 -11.05 -0.05
N THR A 728 -90.48 -11.22 1.24
CA THR A 728 -90.71 -10.11 2.19
C THR A 728 -89.70 -10.16 3.33
N SER A 729 -89.54 -9.06 4.03
CA SER A 729 -88.64 -9.00 5.19
C SER A 729 -89.26 -8.13 6.27
N SER A 730 -89.04 -8.53 7.52
CA SER A 730 -89.43 -7.76 8.70
C SER A 730 -88.24 -6.98 9.21
N PHE A 731 -88.48 -5.79 9.76
CA PHE A 731 -87.43 -4.87 10.19
C PHE A 731 -87.69 -4.38 11.62
N GLY A 732 -86.67 -4.41 12.46
CA GLY A 732 -86.63 -3.80 13.78
C GLY A 732 -85.63 -2.65 13.82
N VAL A 733 -86.05 -1.48 14.30
CA VAL A 733 -85.19 -0.28 14.34
C VAL A 733 -85.06 0.24 15.78
N ALA A 734 -83.84 0.53 16.18
CA ALA A 734 -83.55 1.20 17.45
C ALA A 734 -82.46 2.27 17.27
N GLU A 735 -82.61 3.40 17.95
CA GLU A 735 -81.59 4.45 18.04
C GLU A 735 -80.78 4.26 19.33
N TYR A 736 -79.46 4.30 19.21
CA TYR A 736 -78.49 4.27 20.30
C TYR A 736 -78.73 5.40 21.29
N LYS A 737 -78.63 5.10 22.58
CA LYS A 737 -78.64 6.11 23.64
C LYS A 737 -77.27 6.23 24.27
N ALA A 738 -76.90 7.46 24.63
CA ALA A 738 -75.60 7.77 25.21
C ALA A 738 -75.28 6.82 26.36
N SER A 739 -74.06 6.28 26.37
CA SER A 739 -73.58 5.30 27.38
C SER A 739 -74.31 3.95 27.42
N GLU A 740 -75.18 3.63 26.45
CA GLU A 740 -75.74 2.28 26.31
C GLU A 740 -74.67 1.29 25.81
N ARG A 741 -74.75 0.02 26.22
CA ARG A 741 -73.88 -1.04 25.66
C ARG A 741 -74.40 -1.46 24.28
N VAL A 742 -73.50 -1.74 23.33
CA VAL A 742 -73.84 -2.21 21.97
C VAL A 742 -74.82 -3.40 21.98
N ASN A 743 -74.63 -4.37 22.90
CA ASN A 743 -75.53 -5.52 23.01
C ASN A 743 -76.96 -5.14 23.40
N ALA A 744 -77.15 -4.07 24.18
CA ALA A 744 -78.47 -3.56 24.54
C ALA A 744 -79.16 -2.87 23.35
N LEU A 745 -78.41 -2.13 22.51
CA LEU A 745 -78.90 -1.59 21.24
C LEU A 745 -79.38 -2.71 20.31
N ILE A 746 -78.57 -3.76 20.13
CA ILE A 746 -78.93 -4.94 19.31
C ILE A 746 -80.20 -5.59 19.88
N ALA A 747 -80.26 -5.82 21.19
CA ALA A 747 -81.42 -6.43 21.84
C ALA A 747 -82.71 -5.60 21.67
N ARG A 748 -82.62 -4.26 21.68
CA ARG A 748 -83.78 -3.39 21.40
C ARG A 748 -84.25 -3.50 19.96
N ALA A 749 -83.33 -3.47 19.02
CA ALA A 749 -83.67 -3.61 17.61
C ALA A 749 -84.22 -5.02 17.30
N ASP A 750 -83.72 -6.06 17.99
CA ASP A 750 -84.25 -7.43 17.90
C ASP A 750 -85.66 -7.57 18.48
N ARG A 751 -85.95 -6.95 19.63
CA ARG A 751 -87.33 -6.90 20.17
C ARG A 751 -88.30 -6.22 19.21
N ALA A 752 -87.86 -5.15 18.54
CA ALA A 752 -88.65 -4.50 17.50
C ALA A 752 -88.88 -5.44 16.31
N LEU A 753 -87.86 -6.18 15.86
CA LEU A 753 -87.99 -7.16 14.78
C LEU A 753 -88.94 -8.31 15.15
N TYR A 754 -88.84 -8.82 16.38
CA TYR A 754 -89.75 -9.85 16.89
C TYR A 754 -91.20 -9.36 16.86
N ARG A 755 -91.45 -8.11 17.27
CA ARG A 755 -92.77 -7.47 17.17
C ARG A 755 -93.25 -7.38 15.72
N ALA A 756 -92.38 -6.98 14.79
CA ALA A 756 -92.70 -6.95 13.37
C ALA A 756 -93.13 -8.34 12.85
N LYS A 757 -92.43 -9.40 13.27
CA LYS A 757 -92.78 -10.79 12.93
C LYS A 757 -94.10 -11.25 13.56
N ALA A 758 -94.36 -10.88 14.81
CA ALA A 758 -95.56 -11.28 15.55
C ALA A 758 -96.83 -10.59 15.04
N GLU A 759 -96.74 -9.31 14.66
CA GLU A 759 -97.92 -8.54 14.26
C GLU A 759 -98.35 -8.78 12.80
N GLY A 760 -97.69 -9.69 12.08
CA GLY A 760 -98.07 -10.13 10.74
C GLY A 760 -96.99 -9.97 9.66
N ARG A 761 -95.72 -9.78 10.04
CA ARG A 761 -94.56 -9.72 9.12
C ARG A 761 -94.62 -8.58 8.10
N ASN A 762 -93.63 -8.52 7.20
CA ASN A 762 -93.47 -7.51 6.16
C ASN A 762 -93.73 -6.07 6.64
N ARG A 763 -93.08 -5.67 7.74
CA ARG A 763 -93.27 -4.37 8.37
C ARG A 763 -92.04 -3.90 9.12
N VAL A 764 -92.03 -2.61 9.42
CA VAL A 764 -91.04 -1.97 10.27
C VAL A 764 -91.67 -1.70 11.63
N CYS A 765 -91.04 -2.22 12.69
CA CYS A 765 -91.35 -1.82 14.05
C CYS A 765 -90.15 -1.08 14.64
N THR A 766 -90.45 -0.14 15.54
CA THR A 766 -89.44 0.62 16.27
C THR A 766 -89.58 0.35 17.76
N GLU A 767 -88.47 0.26 18.49
CA GLU A 767 -88.48 0.31 19.95
C GLU A 767 -88.05 1.70 20.42
N PRO A 768 -88.99 2.65 20.61
CA PRO A 768 -88.66 3.94 21.17
C PRO A 768 -88.15 3.75 22.61
N TRP A 769 -87.21 4.58 23.01
CA TRP A 769 -86.75 4.62 24.40
C TRP A 769 -87.91 5.03 25.31
N ARG A 770 -88.21 4.23 26.34
CA ARG A 770 -89.18 4.60 27.39
C ARG A 770 -88.40 5.24 28.54
N ASP A 771 -88.61 6.53 28.77
CA ASP A 771 -88.22 7.19 30.02
C ASP A 771 -89.27 6.84 31.08
N ASP A 772 -89.08 5.76 31.83
CA ASP A 772 -89.89 5.49 33.03
C ASP A 772 -89.00 4.93 34.17
N PRO A 773 -88.88 5.63 35.32
CA PRO A 773 -88.05 5.18 36.43
C PRO A 773 -88.87 4.30 37.39
N ALA A 774 -89.07 3.02 37.04
CA ALA A 774 -89.47 1.99 38.01
C ALA A 774 -89.43 0.58 37.38
N GLU A 775 -88.29 -0.11 37.50
CA GLU A 775 -88.24 -1.53 37.86
C GLU A 775 -86.77 -1.91 38.09
N SER A 776 -86.33 -1.69 39.33
CA SER A 776 -85.23 -2.42 39.92
C SER A 776 -85.65 -3.89 40.03
N VAL A 777 -85.17 -4.74 39.13
CA VAL A 777 -85.14 -6.18 39.37
C VAL A 777 -83.79 -6.53 39.95
N SER A 778 -83.88 -7.12 41.14
CA SER A 778 -82.84 -7.69 41.98
C SER A 778 -81.83 -8.55 41.22
N GLU A 779 -80.58 -8.44 41.66
CA GLU A 779 -79.53 -9.43 41.50
C GLU A 779 -80.02 -10.82 41.96
N ASP A 780 -79.89 -11.81 41.08
CA ASP A 780 -79.27 -13.12 41.36
C ASP A 780 -78.80 -13.77 40.04
#